data_AF-G4YVX3-F1
#
_entry.id   AF-G4YVX3-F1
#
_cell.length_a   1.000
_cell.length_b   1.000
_cell.length_c   1.000
_cell.angle_alpha   90.00
_cell.angle_beta   90.00
_cell.angle_gamma   90.00
#
_symmetry.space_group_name_H-M   'P 1'
#
loop_
_entity.id
_entity.type
_entity.pdbx_description
1 polymer ?
#
loop_
_entity_poly.entity_id
_entity_poly.type
_entity_poly.pdbx_seq_one_letter_code
_entity_poly.pdbx_strand_id
1 'polypeptide(L)'
;MTASTDPTYPASVGWFQYDVAVPQASLEFVFNNGNGVWDNNKNANYEATSAGKWIVMSTVSVPPATTTTTTPTTAPAPPTATPKPTTASPTPTSTAAPSPTTSAPTPSGSCYNYNGQDSCSSSTQTELPASDDQRKWQTPPRNASGWSTDYQDYRSLTGYAHVVYGAARTSATVTVRTFLRVASATCSFTFNGVKSTSATYQVTNALKDDLIIVVTCTDGTDTWTLELDPVNFVWQNNAVNQPSGMKGGQKGAIVDLFGWPYDDIAQECSDFLGKASYMGVKINPPQESVLTDAWPQNGQRNPWYFVYQPVSYRLYSRLGTRAQLRSMIQTCRANGVRVYADAVVNHMSGGGNDVLSHRYSSGGSCVTWGAKSSAKHSPYYTHSYTYGVNEYTKARPALEFPAVPYGPSDFHCERTMSSWTDPLQLETGWLTGLTDLNTEKTYVRERIAQYFVDLLGIGFSGLRLDALKHIGPVDAGAIYGLLNTFMGGSLPDDFISWGEVILGGEASLLACNADSGYNFYKGLDAQYAANGISSTDIAKLKIWSSDYPKEFPICGSWILPSSRFVIQNDDHDQQNDGSSSRDMGDAGSVLIKDKDVARHRSFEVKLFSRTDADWQIKVVLSSYTWFSNGAAGFPDGYSDCSGFDSSQGQKCTASVPYEKAFRAGSCGYTVEGFAGGKYTRVHRDLSIVNAMRSWIGLSSVTLAGLGISGSC
;
A
#
# COMPACT_ATOMS: atom_id res chain seq x y z
N MET A 1 -4.65 24.41 -33.35
CA MET A 1 -3.26 24.33 -32.88
C MET A 1 -2.68 23.05 -33.47
N THR A 2 -1.50 23.09 -34.08
CA THR A 2 -0.85 21.94 -34.73
C THR A 2 0.52 21.71 -34.12
N ALA A 3 1.09 20.51 -34.27
CA ALA A 3 2.48 20.26 -33.92
C ALA A 3 3.39 21.32 -34.58
N SER A 4 4.30 21.91 -33.80
CA SER A 4 5.18 22.96 -34.31
C SER A 4 6.11 22.42 -35.39
N THR A 5 6.21 23.14 -36.50
CA THR A 5 7.14 22.87 -37.61
C THR A 5 8.39 23.74 -37.53
N ASP A 6 8.46 24.67 -36.57
CA ASP A 6 9.65 25.50 -36.35
C ASP A 6 10.77 24.65 -35.72
N PRO A 7 11.94 24.52 -36.37
CA PRO A 7 13.05 23.73 -35.83
C PRO A 7 13.65 24.29 -34.52
N THR A 8 13.39 25.57 -34.22
CA THR A 8 13.75 26.22 -32.95
C THR A 8 12.83 25.77 -31.81
N TYR A 9 11.60 25.37 -32.14
CA TYR A 9 10.55 24.94 -31.21
C TYR A 9 9.97 23.60 -31.68
N PRO A 10 10.75 22.49 -31.62
CA PRO A 10 10.36 21.26 -32.28
C PRO A 10 9.22 20.55 -31.55
N ALA A 11 8.25 20.02 -32.30
CA ALA A 11 7.13 19.26 -31.74
C ALA A 11 7.56 18.01 -30.94
N SER A 12 8.73 17.45 -31.22
CA SER A 12 9.28 16.27 -30.51
C SER A 12 9.56 16.52 -29.03
N VAL A 13 9.59 17.78 -28.58
CA VAL A 13 9.69 18.15 -27.16
C VAL A 13 8.43 18.88 -26.66
N GLY A 14 7.31 18.71 -27.35
CA GLY A 14 5.99 19.17 -26.91
C GLY A 14 5.57 20.56 -27.37
N TRP A 15 6.27 21.18 -28.33
CA TRP A 15 5.87 22.49 -28.87
C TRP A 15 4.78 22.37 -29.93
N PHE A 16 3.79 23.25 -29.82
CA PHE A 16 2.69 23.40 -30.77
C PHE A 16 2.66 24.82 -31.32
N GLN A 17 2.25 24.97 -32.57
CA GLN A 17 2.08 26.27 -33.22
C GLN A 17 0.62 26.51 -33.59
N TYR A 18 0.25 27.78 -33.67
CA TYR A 18 -1.06 28.21 -34.14
C TYR A 18 -0.91 29.49 -34.96
N ASP A 19 -1.26 29.41 -36.24
CA ASP A 19 -1.20 30.55 -37.14
C ASP A 19 -2.47 31.39 -36.97
N VAL A 20 -2.29 32.69 -36.72
CA VAL A 20 -3.39 33.66 -36.66
C VAL A 20 -3.47 34.36 -38.01
N ALA A 21 -4.66 34.35 -38.62
CA ALA A 21 -4.83 34.69 -40.04
C ALA A 21 -4.60 36.18 -40.41
N VAL A 22 -4.37 37.08 -39.46
CA VAL A 22 -4.24 38.54 -39.68
C VAL A 22 -3.34 39.16 -38.59
N PRO A 23 -2.59 40.26 -38.84
CA PRO A 23 -1.88 40.95 -37.77
C PRO A 23 -2.88 41.50 -36.75
N GLN A 24 -2.99 40.83 -35.60
CA GLN A 24 -3.81 41.29 -34.49
C GLN A 24 -3.00 42.25 -33.61
N ALA A 25 -3.65 43.29 -33.09
CA ALA A 25 -3.03 44.21 -32.14
C ALA A 25 -2.75 43.55 -30.78
N SER A 26 -3.52 42.51 -30.43
CA SER A 26 -3.28 41.65 -29.27
C SER A 26 -3.75 40.21 -29.52
N LEU A 27 -3.17 39.26 -28.79
CA LEU A 27 -3.57 37.85 -28.75
C LEU A 27 -4.08 37.53 -27.36
N GLU A 28 -5.32 37.04 -27.27
CA GLU A 28 -5.84 36.46 -26.04
C GLU A 28 -5.74 34.93 -26.06
N PHE A 29 -5.36 34.33 -24.94
CA PHE A 29 -5.31 32.89 -24.78
C PHE A 29 -5.60 32.47 -23.33
N VAL A 30 -6.04 31.23 -23.15
CA VAL A 30 -6.36 30.61 -21.85
C VAL A 30 -5.75 29.22 -21.78
N PHE A 31 -5.32 28.80 -20.59
CA PHE A 31 -5.04 27.41 -20.31
C PHE A 31 -6.18 26.85 -19.43
N ASN A 32 -6.76 25.74 -19.84
CA ASN A 32 -7.75 25.03 -19.03
C ASN A 32 -7.44 23.53 -19.02
N ASN A 33 -8.01 22.81 -18.07
CA ASN A 33 -7.79 21.37 -17.89
C ASN A 33 -8.58 20.49 -18.88
N GLY A 34 -9.02 21.02 -20.02
CA GLY A 34 -9.90 20.33 -20.98
C GLY A 34 -11.37 20.24 -20.54
N ASN A 35 -11.68 20.52 -19.28
CA ASN A 35 -13.03 20.49 -18.70
C ASN A 35 -13.55 21.90 -18.33
N GLY A 36 -12.94 22.96 -18.89
CA GLY A 36 -13.36 24.35 -18.69
C GLY A 36 -12.97 24.98 -17.35
N VAL A 37 -12.18 24.28 -16.51
CA VAL A 37 -11.59 24.88 -15.30
C VAL A 37 -10.29 25.57 -15.70
N TRP A 38 -10.24 26.87 -15.45
CA TRP A 38 -9.16 27.78 -15.84
C TRP A 38 -7.92 27.56 -14.99
N ASP A 39 -6.75 27.81 -15.58
CA ASP A 39 -5.55 28.05 -14.81
C ASP A 39 -5.64 29.40 -14.05
N ASN A 40 -4.75 29.55 -13.08
CA ASN A 40 -4.62 30.55 -12.00
C ASN A 40 -4.91 32.06 -12.26
N ASN A 41 -5.45 32.46 -13.40
CA ASN A 41 -5.74 33.85 -13.75
C ASN A 41 -7.17 34.30 -13.39
N LYS A 42 -7.71 33.87 -12.24
CA LYS A 42 -9.02 34.32 -11.73
C LYS A 42 -10.19 34.28 -12.75
N ASN A 43 -10.22 33.24 -13.60
CA ASN A 43 -11.20 33.08 -14.69
C ASN A 43 -11.12 34.18 -15.77
N ALA A 44 -9.93 34.72 -16.07
CA ALA A 44 -9.69 35.69 -17.13
C ALA A 44 -8.67 35.19 -18.17
N ASN A 45 -8.79 35.65 -19.42
CA ASN A 45 -7.82 35.37 -20.49
C ASN A 45 -6.47 36.04 -20.18
N TYR A 46 -5.39 35.43 -20.65
CA TYR A 46 -4.10 36.12 -20.80
C TYR A 46 -4.13 36.93 -22.08
N GLU A 47 -3.55 38.13 -22.06
CA GLU A 47 -3.47 39.01 -23.22
C GLU A 47 -2.00 39.34 -23.53
N ALA A 48 -1.59 39.15 -24.79
CA ALA A 48 -0.29 39.55 -25.32
C ALA A 48 -0.49 40.66 -26.35
N THR A 49 -0.12 41.90 -26.01
CA THR A 49 -0.37 43.11 -26.81
C THR A 49 0.79 43.52 -27.73
N SER A 50 1.86 42.72 -27.77
CA SER A 50 3.01 42.96 -28.66
C SER A 50 3.70 41.66 -29.06
N ALA A 51 4.24 41.61 -30.28
CA ALA A 51 5.02 40.48 -30.77
C ALA A 51 6.29 40.27 -29.90
N GLY A 52 6.52 39.03 -29.45
CA GLY A 52 7.66 38.71 -28.59
C GLY A 52 7.52 37.33 -27.94
N LYS A 53 8.50 36.98 -27.09
CA LYS A 53 8.43 35.78 -26.25
C LYS A 53 7.75 36.15 -24.93
N TRP A 54 6.65 35.49 -24.62
CA TRP A 54 5.90 35.67 -23.38
C TRP A 54 6.05 34.43 -22.52
N ILE A 55 6.21 34.61 -21.21
CA ILE A 55 6.27 33.53 -20.22
C ILE A 55 5.08 33.73 -19.28
N VAL A 56 4.17 32.76 -19.25
CA VAL A 56 3.09 32.72 -18.26
C VAL A 56 3.53 31.80 -17.14
N MET A 57 3.70 32.34 -15.94
CA MET A 57 4.12 31.56 -14.77
C MET A 57 2.90 31.13 -13.97
N SER A 58 2.73 29.81 -13.81
CA SER A 58 1.70 29.29 -12.93
C SER A 58 2.02 29.60 -11.47
N THR A 59 1.07 30.13 -10.70
CA THR A 59 1.19 30.22 -9.24
C THR A 59 0.87 28.90 -8.53
N VAL A 60 0.52 27.86 -9.30
CA VAL A 60 0.33 26.49 -8.85
C VAL A 60 1.54 25.66 -9.34
N SER A 61 2.52 25.48 -8.43
CA SER A 61 3.76 24.67 -8.51
C SER A 61 4.79 24.99 -9.63
N VAL A 62 6.07 25.02 -9.22
CA VAL A 62 7.24 25.49 -9.98
C VAL A 62 7.83 24.38 -10.89
N PRO A 63 8.17 24.66 -12.17
CA PRO A 63 8.97 23.76 -13.01
C PRO A 63 10.50 23.92 -12.77
N PRO A 64 11.33 22.87 -12.93
CA PRO A 64 12.78 22.95 -12.71
C PRO A 64 13.54 23.67 -13.85
N ALA A 65 14.59 24.40 -13.48
CA ALA A 65 15.45 25.16 -14.37
C ALA A 65 16.35 24.28 -15.27
N THR A 66 16.54 24.71 -16.51
CA THR A 66 17.50 24.17 -17.49
C THR A 66 18.86 24.86 -17.34
N THR A 67 19.95 24.09 -17.28
CA THR A 67 21.30 24.60 -17.60
C THR A 67 22.20 23.52 -18.19
N THR A 68 22.93 23.90 -19.24
CA THR A 68 23.82 23.09 -20.08
C THR A 68 25.30 23.20 -19.68
N THR A 69 25.96 22.03 -19.65
CA THR A 69 27.33 21.65 -20.08
C THR A 69 28.59 22.39 -19.61
N THR A 70 29.56 21.64 -19.04
CA THR A 70 30.97 21.51 -19.53
C THR A 70 31.70 20.31 -18.89
N THR A 71 32.40 19.52 -19.70
CA THR A 71 33.32 18.41 -19.36
C THR A 71 34.70 18.93 -18.89
N PRO A 72 35.48 18.20 -18.06
CA PRO A 72 36.70 17.54 -18.58
C PRO A 72 37.14 16.19 -17.91
N THR A 73 37.57 15.26 -18.77
CA THR A 73 38.71 14.30 -18.74
C THR A 73 39.32 13.68 -17.44
N THR A 74 39.14 12.35 -17.33
CA THR A 74 40.07 11.19 -17.06
C THR A 74 41.23 11.15 -16.03
N ALA A 75 41.24 9.99 -15.32
CA ALA A 75 42.33 9.06 -14.90
C ALA A 75 42.97 9.19 -13.48
N PRO A 76 43.58 8.13 -12.88
CA PRO A 76 43.38 6.66 -12.94
C PRO A 76 43.25 5.96 -11.55
N ALA A 77 42.87 4.66 -11.54
CA ALA A 77 42.83 3.75 -10.38
C ALA A 77 44.25 3.34 -9.88
N PRO A 78 44.46 2.89 -8.61
CA PRO A 78 44.35 1.44 -8.22
C PRO A 78 44.15 1.20 -6.69
N PRO A 79 44.36 0.00 -6.09
CA PRO A 79 43.94 -1.36 -6.44
C PRO A 79 43.12 -2.08 -5.33
N THR A 80 42.33 -3.04 -5.79
CA THR A 80 41.90 -4.33 -5.22
C THR A 80 42.15 -4.66 -3.74
N ALA A 81 41.05 -4.93 -3.01
CA ALA A 81 41.02 -5.97 -1.97
C ALA A 81 39.65 -6.66 -1.98
N THR A 82 39.65 -7.93 -2.35
CA THR A 82 38.49 -8.84 -2.42
C THR A 82 38.02 -9.22 -1.01
N PRO A 83 36.69 -9.35 -0.80
CA PRO A 83 36.21 -10.59 -0.20
C PRO A 83 35.09 -11.26 -1.03
N LYS A 84 35.22 -12.57 -1.06
CA LYS A 84 34.42 -13.61 -1.72
C LYS A 84 32.91 -13.52 -1.43
N PRO A 85 32.03 -13.46 -2.45
CA PRO A 85 30.60 -13.67 -2.28
C PRO A 85 30.29 -15.17 -2.25
N THR A 86 29.51 -15.60 -1.26
CA THR A 86 28.80 -16.88 -1.33
C THR A 86 27.62 -16.68 -2.27
N THR A 87 27.58 -17.50 -3.32
CA THR A 87 26.61 -17.50 -4.40
C THR A 87 25.21 -17.84 -3.93
N ALA A 88 24.30 -16.87 -3.97
CA ALA A 88 22.91 -17.12 -4.35
C ALA A 88 22.75 -16.58 -5.78
N SER A 89 22.58 -17.50 -6.72
CA SER A 89 22.34 -17.20 -8.14
C SER A 89 20.99 -16.50 -8.28
N PRO A 90 20.89 -15.28 -8.85
CA PRO A 90 19.60 -14.72 -9.20
C PRO A 90 19.25 -15.15 -10.63
N THR A 91 18.57 -16.28 -10.81
CA THR A 91 17.66 -16.49 -11.96
C THR A 91 16.80 -17.75 -11.74
N PRO A 92 15.55 -17.76 -12.21
CA PRO A 92 15.27 -17.63 -13.64
C PRO A 92 14.41 -16.41 -14.00
N THR A 93 14.76 -15.79 -15.13
CA THR A 93 13.79 -15.29 -16.09
C THR A 93 12.81 -16.44 -16.29
N SER A 94 11.59 -16.30 -15.76
CA SER A 94 10.55 -17.31 -15.96
C SER A 94 10.35 -17.47 -17.46
N THR A 95 10.84 -18.59 -17.98
CA THR A 95 10.48 -19.12 -19.28
C THR A 95 8.99 -19.43 -19.23
N ALA A 96 8.22 -18.76 -20.08
CA ALA A 96 6.82 -19.06 -20.28
C ALA A 96 6.67 -20.54 -20.64
N ALA A 97 5.92 -21.30 -19.83
CA ALA A 97 5.36 -22.54 -20.32
C ALA A 97 4.34 -22.17 -21.41
N PRO A 98 4.44 -22.75 -22.63
CA PRO A 98 3.41 -22.54 -23.64
C PRO A 98 2.06 -23.01 -23.09
N SER A 99 0.99 -22.27 -23.36
CA SER A 99 -0.38 -22.75 -23.10
C SER A 99 -0.73 -23.88 -24.09
N PRO A 100 -0.84 -25.15 -23.69
CA PRO A 100 -1.85 -26.00 -24.27
C PRO A 100 -3.22 -25.54 -23.72
N THR A 101 -4.16 -25.29 -24.61
CA THR A 101 -5.58 -25.15 -24.26
C THR A 101 -6.09 -26.51 -23.80
N THR A 102 -5.99 -26.83 -22.51
CA THR A 102 -6.87 -27.84 -21.94
C THR A 102 -8.25 -27.21 -21.80
N SER A 103 -9.22 -27.70 -22.56
CA SER A 103 -10.61 -27.25 -22.47
C SER A 103 -11.11 -27.49 -21.05
N ALA A 104 -11.55 -26.42 -20.38
CA ALA A 104 -12.09 -26.57 -19.02
C ALA A 104 -13.40 -27.38 -19.07
N PRO A 105 -13.60 -28.34 -18.15
CA PRO A 105 -14.90 -28.98 -18.01
C PRO A 105 -15.98 -27.92 -17.72
N THR A 106 -17.12 -28.04 -18.40
CA THR A 106 -18.27 -27.13 -18.19
C THR A 106 -18.96 -27.48 -16.86
N PRO A 107 -19.19 -26.53 -15.95
CA PRO A 107 -19.95 -26.79 -14.72
C PRO A 107 -21.34 -27.37 -15.06
N SER A 108 -21.65 -28.58 -14.60
CA SER A 108 -22.84 -29.33 -15.03
C SER A 108 -24.04 -29.09 -14.12
N GLY A 109 -24.87 -28.11 -14.44
CA GLY A 109 -26.18 -27.86 -13.82
C GLY A 109 -26.46 -26.37 -13.59
N SER A 110 -27.67 -26.04 -13.11
CA SER A 110 -28.17 -24.64 -13.09
C SER A 110 -27.42 -23.70 -12.14
N CYS A 111 -26.76 -24.20 -11.09
CA CYS A 111 -26.07 -23.39 -10.09
C CYS A 111 -24.59 -23.77 -9.85
N TYR A 112 -24.01 -24.64 -10.69
CA TYR A 112 -22.62 -25.10 -10.48
C TYR A 112 -21.61 -23.99 -10.74
N ASN A 113 -20.61 -23.85 -9.90
CA ASN A 113 -19.51 -22.92 -10.08
C ASN A 113 -18.19 -23.68 -9.98
N TYR A 114 -17.08 -22.96 -10.13
CA TYR A 114 -15.74 -23.50 -10.02
C TYR A 114 -15.22 -23.57 -8.58
N ASN A 115 -16.09 -23.33 -7.59
CA ASN A 115 -15.73 -23.42 -6.18
C ASN A 115 -15.23 -24.83 -5.86
N GLY A 116 -14.18 -24.93 -5.03
CA GLY A 116 -13.59 -26.22 -4.66
C GLY A 116 -12.54 -26.77 -5.63
N GLN A 117 -12.38 -26.19 -6.82
CA GLN A 117 -11.42 -26.71 -7.82
C GLN A 117 -9.97 -26.28 -7.58
N ASP A 118 -9.75 -25.25 -6.75
CA ASP A 118 -8.42 -24.84 -6.28
C ASP A 118 -8.21 -25.22 -4.80
N SER A 119 -9.11 -26.01 -4.20
CA SER A 119 -8.98 -26.46 -2.81
C SER A 119 -7.91 -27.53 -2.65
N CYS A 120 -7.30 -27.55 -1.47
CA CYS A 120 -6.37 -28.61 -1.11
C CYS A 120 -7.09 -29.97 -1.13
N SER A 121 -6.52 -30.94 -1.85
CA SER A 121 -7.06 -32.30 -1.97
C SER A 121 -6.69 -33.21 -0.79
N SER A 122 -5.76 -32.77 0.06
CA SER A 122 -5.35 -33.45 1.30
C SER A 122 -4.98 -32.42 2.37
N SER A 123 -4.91 -32.88 3.63
CA SER A 123 -4.47 -32.03 4.75
C SER A 123 -2.98 -31.66 4.70
N THR A 124 -2.19 -32.33 3.87
CA THR A 124 -0.74 -32.10 3.74
C THR A 124 -0.35 -31.31 2.50
N GLN A 125 -1.23 -31.20 1.51
CA GLN A 125 -0.99 -30.39 0.31
C GLN A 125 -1.12 -28.91 0.65
N THR A 126 -0.09 -28.13 0.37
CA THR A 126 -0.10 -26.67 0.52
C THR A 126 -0.15 -25.95 -0.82
N GLU A 127 0.37 -26.55 -1.90
CA GLU A 127 0.49 -25.87 -3.20
C GLU A 127 -0.56 -26.28 -4.22
N LEU A 128 -0.89 -25.35 -5.11
CA LEU A 128 -1.58 -25.65 -6.36
C LEU A 128 -0.65 -26.34 -7.37
N PRO A 129 -1.15 -27.29 -8.19
CA PRO A 129 -0.35 -27.92 -9.23
C PRO A 129 0.23 -26.90 -10.23
N ALA A 130 1.49 -27.07 -10.63
CA ALA A 130 2.13 -26.19 -11.62
C ALA A 130 1.38 -26.13 -12.97
N SER A 131 0.56 -27.13 -13.30
CA SER A 131 -0.31 -27.10 -14.48
C SER A 131 -1.35 -25.97 -14.44
N ASP A 132 -1.73 -25.46 -13.26
CA ASP A 132 -2.69 -24.37 -13.14
C ASP A 132 -2.17 -23.05 -13.73
N ASP A 133 -0.85 -22.87 -13.82
CA ASP A 133 -0.25 -21.72 -14.52
C ASP A 133 -0.61 -21.67 -16.02
N GLN A 134 -1.06 -22.79 -16.61
CA GLN A 134 -1.53 -22.82 -18.01
C GLN A 134 -2.82 -22.00 -18.21
N ARG A 135 -3.53 -21.68 -17.12
CA ARG A 135 -4.77 -20.89 -17.10
C ARG A 135 -4.53 -19.38 -16.88
N LYS A 136 -3.28 -18.90 -16.88
CA LYS A 136 -2.96 -17.46 -16.80
C LYS A 136 -3.39 -16.69 -18.04
N TRP A 137 -3.05 -15.40 -18.04
CA TRP A 137 -3.29 -14.45 -19.13
C TRP A 137 -4.78 -14.16 -19.32
N GLN A 138 -5.51 -14.07 -18.21
CA GLN A 138 -6.96 -13.92 -18.22
C GLN A 138 -7.45 -12.52 -18.65
N THR A 139 -6.58 -11.51 -18.58
CA THR A 139 -6.87 -10.13 -19.01
C THR A 139 -7.42 -10.07 -20.44
N PRO A 140 -8.42 -9.22 -20.76
CA PRO A 140 -8.91 -9.06 -22.12
C PRO A 140 -7.80 -8.53 -23.04
N PRO A 141 -7.72 -8.99 -24.30
CA PRO A 141 -6.75 -8.43 -25.24
C PRO A 141 -7.09 -6.96 -25.54
N ARG A 142 -6.05 -6.17 -25.83
CA ARG A 142 -6.18 -4.75 -26.18
C ARG A 142 -7.25 -4.54 -27.25
N ASN A 143 -8.09 -3.52 -27.05
CA ASN A 143 -9.23 -3.15 -27.90
C ASN A 143 -10.42 -4.13 -27.91
N ALA A 144 -10.41 -5.20 -27.10
CA ALA A 144 -11.62 -6.02 -26.91
C ALA A 144 -12.65 -5.29 -26.03
N SER A 145 -13.92 -5.71 -26.10
CA SER A 145 -15.03 -5.06 -25.40
C SER A 145 -14.87 -4.94 -23.88
N GLY A 146 -14.17 -5.87 -23.24
CA GLY A 146 -13.90 -5.86 -21.79
C GLY A 146 -12.57 -5.22 -21.40
N TRP A 147 -11.78 -4.73 -22.35
CA TRP A 147 -10.47 -4.15 -22.07
C TRP A 147 -10.59 -2.69 -21.61
N SER A 148 -9.78 -2.33 -20.62
CA SER A 148 -9.57 -0.95 -20.16
C SER A 148 -8.13 -0.55 -20.43
N THR A 149 -7.88 0.74 -20.71
CA THR A 149 -6.53 1.29 -20.90
C THR A 149 -5.61 0.97 -19.73
N ASP A 150 -6.15 0.95 -18.52
CA ASP A 150 -5.39 0.77 -17.29
C ASP A 150 -4.88 -0.68 -17.14
N TYR A 151 -5.52 -1.63 -17.83
CA TYR A 151 -5.08 -3.03 -17.92
C TYR A 151 -3.86 -3.21 -18.81
N GLN A 152 -3.51 -2.18 -19.60
CA GLN A 152 -2.37 -2.19 -20.51
C GLN A 152 -2.36 -3.46 -21.40
N ASP A 153 -1.21 -4.12 -21.57
CA ASP A 153 -1.12 -5.41 -22.28
C ASP A 153 -0.90 -6.60 -21.34
N TYR A 154 -1.50 -6.61 -20.15
CA TYR A 154 -1.37 -7.73 -19.21
C TYR A 154 -1.82 -9.10 -19.75
N ARG A 155 -2.52 -9.14 -20.89
CA ARG A 155 -2.81 -10.37 -21.64
C ARG A 155 -1.54 -11.04 -22.20
N SER A 156 -0.49 -10.28 -22.45
CA SER A 156 0.70 -10.77 -23.16
C SER A 156 2.01 -10.44 -22.44
N LEU A 157 2.03 -9.37 -21.65
CA LEU A 157 3.20 -8.83 -20.98
C LEU A 157 2.82 -8.34 -19.58
N THR A 158 3.43 -8.94 -18.56
CA THR A 158 3.43 -8.43 -17.18
C THR A 158 4.87 -8.17 -16.73
N GLY A 159 5.07 -7.39 -15.67
CA GLY A 159 6.42 -7.10 -15.20
C GLY A 159 6.46 -6.10 -14.07
N TYR A 160 7.65 -5.92 -13.50
CA TYR A 160 7.91 -5.00 -12.41
C TYR A 160 9.37 -4.53 -12.42
N ALA A 161 9.63 -3.40 -11.76
CA ALA A 161 10.98 -2.90 -11.51
C ALA A 161 11.56 -3.57 -10.27
N HIS A 162 12.74 -4.18 -10.40
CA HIS A 162 13.49 -4.76 -9.30
C HIS A 162 14.66 -3.84 -8.93
N VAL A 163 14.55 -3.17 -7.79
CA VAL A 163 15.49 -2.15 -7.33
C VAL A 163 16.42 -2.73 -6.26
N VAL A 164 17.73 -2.52 -6.44
CA VAL A 164 18.76 -2.88 -5.46
C VAL A 164 19.66 -1.66 -5.23
N TYR A 165 19.69 -1.16 -4.00
CA TYR A 165 20.50 -0.04 -3.60
C TYR A 165 21.96 -0.44 -3.36
N GLY A 166 22.88 0.49 -3.65
CA GLY A 166 24.22 0.44 -3.07
C GLY A 166 24.19 0.74 -1.57
N ALA A 167 25.23 0.35 -0.82
CA ALA A 167 25.27 0.46 0.65
C ALA A 167 25.01 1.88 1.19
N ALA A 168 25.53 2.91 0.51
CA ALA A 168 25.30 4.31 0.88
C ALA A 168 23.91 4.84 0.50
N ARG A 169 23.12 4.06 -0.25
CA ARG A 169 21.82 4.46 -0.81
C ARG A 169 21.88 5.79 -1.58
N THR A 170 22.99 6.04 -2.27
CA THR A 170 23.17 7.16 -3.21
C THR A 170 23.15 6.70 -4.66
N SER A 171 22.96 5.41 -4.88
CA SER A 171 22.81 4.77 -6.19
C SER A 171 21.98 3.50 -6.04
N ALA A 172 21.39 3.05 -7.15
CA ALA A 172 20.70 1.78 -7.24
C ALA A 172 20.86 1.18 -8.64
N THR A 173 20.75 -0.15 -8.71
CA THR A 173 20.53 -0.88 -9.95
C THR A 173 19.03 -1.17 -10.06
N VAL A 174 18.42 -0.77 -11.16
CA VAL A 174 17.03 -1.10 -11.50
C VAL A 174 17.04 -2.11 -12.62
N THR A 175 16.50 -3.29 -12.37
CA THR A 175 16.34 -4.34 -13.39
C THR A 175 14.87 -4.56 -13.65
N VAL A 176 14.44 -4.41 -14.90
CA VAL A 176 13.07 -4.70 -15.31
C VAL A 176 12.91 -6.21 -15.48
N ARG A 177 12.00 -6.82 -14.71
CA ARG A 177 11.65 -8.23 -14.82
C ARG A 177 10.32 -8.37 -15.56
N THR A 178 10.33 -9.03 -16.71
CA THR A 178 9.18 -9.22 -17.59
C THR A 178 8.76 -10.67 -17.65
N PHE A 179 7.46 -10.92 -17.73
CA PHE A 179 6.88 -12.23 -17.99
C PHE A 179 6.04 -12.12 -19.26
N LEU A 180 6.24 -13.08 -20.16
CA LEU A 180 5.68 -13.04 -21.50
C LEU A 180 4.77 -14.23 -21.72
N ARG A 181 3.62 -14.00 -22.37
CA ARG A 181 2.77 -15.10 -22.83
C ARG A 181 3.42 -15.85 -23.99
N VAL A 182 4.09 -15.12 -24.88
CA VAL A 182 4.79 -15.66 -26.05
C VAL A 182 6.28 -15.73 -25.73
N ALA A 183 6.78 -16.95 -25.48
CA ALA A 183 8.16 -17.18 -25.03
C ALA A 183 9.23 -16.66 -26.02
N SER A 184 8.91 -16.61 -27.33
CA SER A 184 9.81 -16.16 -28.39
C SER A 184 9.85 -14.64 -28.56
N ALA A 185 9.01 -13.89 -27.83
CA ALA A 185 8.97 -12.45 -27.96
C ALA A 185 10.25 -11.79 -27.42
N THR A 186 10.60 -10.67 -28.02
CA THR A 186 11.76 -9.86 -27.63
C THR A 186 11.29 -8.53 -27.05
N CYS A 187 12.01 -8.00 -26.06
CA CYS A 187 11.65 -6.77 -25.36
C CYS A 187 12.70 -5.68 -25.53
N SER A 188 12.23 -4.45 -25.55
CA SER A 188 13.01 -3.22 -25.45
C SER A 188 12.46 -2.36 -24.32
N PHE A 189 13.28 -1.48 -23.78
CA PHE A 189 12.98 -0.70 -22.59
C PHE A 189 13.22 0.78 -22.87
N THR A 190 12.45 1.64 -22.22
CA THR A 190 12.80 3.06 -22.10
C THR A 190 12.89 3.44 -20.64
N PHE A 191 13.91 4.22 -20.31
CA PHE A 191 14.12 4.79 -18.98
C PHE A 191 14.08 6.32 -19.14
N ASN A 192 13.06 6.99 -18.62
CA ASN A 192 12.78 8.41 -18.87
C ASN A 192 12.81 8.76 -20.37
N GLY A 193 12.19 7.91 -21.19
CA GLY A 193 12.12 8.07 -22.65
C GLY A 193 13.38 7.66 -23.42
N VAL A 194 14.50 7.39 -22.73
CA VAL A 194 15.74 6.94 -23.37
C VAL A 194 15.67 5.44 -23.65
N LYS A 195 15.75 5.07 -24.93
CA LYS A 195 15.69 3.66 -25.37
C LYS A 195 16.92 2.87 -24.93
N SER A 196 16.69 1.63 -24.53
CA SER A 196 17.70 0.65 -24.12
C SER A 196 17.26 -0.75 -24.55
N THR A 197 18.22 -1.57 -24.96
CA THR A 197 18.03 -3.03 -25.14
C THR A 197 18.37 -3.81 -23.87
N SER A 198 19.05 -3.16 -22.92
CA SER A 198 19.28 -3.70 -21.57
C SER A 198 18.05 -3.47 -20.71
N ALA A 199 17.59 -4.53 -20.02
CA ALA A 199 16.59 -4.45 -18.96
C ALA A 199 17.12 -3.80 -17.67
N THR A 200 18.43 -3.61 -17.58
CA THR A 200 19.11 -3.05 -16.40
C THR A 200 19.50 -1.59 -16.65
N TYR A 201 19.19 -0.74 -15.68
CA TYR A 201 19.53 0.67 -15.64
C TYR A 201 20.24 1.02 -14.32
N GLN A 202 21.37 1.71 -14.41
CA GLN A 202 22.09 2.21 -13.24
C GLN A 202 21.67 3.64 -12.97
N VAL A 203 21.22 3.90 -11.75
CA VAL A 203 20.74 5.22 -11.32
C VAL A 203 21.57 5.70 -10.14
N THR A 204 21.82 7.00 -10.09
CA THR A 204 22.49 7.67 -8.98
C THR A 204 21.59 8.74 -8.39
N ASN A 205 21.99 9.29 -7.25
CA ASN A 205 21.34 10.42 -6.60
C ASN A 205 21.33 11.73 -7.42
N ALA A 206 21.90 11.73 -8.64
CA ALA A 206 21.71 12.79 -9.61
C ALA A 206 20.27 12.83 -10.16
N LEU A 207 19.57 11.69 -10.20
CA LEU A 207 18.16 11.64 -10.59
C LEU A 207 17.28 12.20 -9.45
N LYS A 208 16.66 13.35 -9.70
CA LYS A 208 15.77 14.04 -8.74
C LYS A 208 14.29 13.74 -8.98
N ASP A 209 13.92 13.52 -10.24
CA ASP A 209 12.56 13.19 -10.66
C ASP A 209 12.31 11.68 -10.67
N ASP A 210 11.08 11.29 -11.00
CA ASP A 210 10.70 9.89 -11.11
C ASP A 210 11.47 9.16 -12.22
N LEU A 211 11.73 7.87 -12.01
CA LEU A 211 12.18 6.98 -13.07
C LEU A 211 10.96 6.31 -13.71
N ILE A 212 10.57 6.80 -14.87
CA ILE A 212 9.51 6.25 -15.71
C ILE A 212 10.10 5.15 -16.58
N ILE A 213 9.46 3.97 -16.54
CA ILE A 213 9.92 2.79 -17.27
C ILE A 213 8.79 2.28 -18.15
N VAL A 214 9.07 2.22 -19.45
CA VAL A 214 8.16 1.59 -20.43
C VAL A 214 8.86 0.40 -21.07
N VAL A 215 8.18 -0.73 -21.06
CA VAL A 215 8.60 -1.97 -21.70
C VAL A 215 7.79 -2.15 -22.98
N THR A 216 8.45 -2.42 -24.09
CA THR A 216 7.79 -2.78 -25.35
C THR A 216 8.33 -4.12 -25.83
N CYS A 217 7.46 -5.11 -25.96
CA CYS A 217 7.80 -6.44 -26.43
C CYS A 217 7.05 -6.80 -27.71
N THR A 218 7.65 -7.62 -28.57
CA THR A 218 7.05 -8.06 -29.84
C THR A 218 7.49 -9.47 -30.21
N ASP A 219 6.60 -10.23 -30.84
CA ASP A 219 6.89 -11.51 -31.49
C ASP A 219 7.07 -11.37 -33.02
N GLY A 220 7.14 -10.14 -33.53
CA GLY A 220 7.20 -9.81 -34.95
C GLY A 220 5.83 -9.63 -35.63
N THR A 221 4.73 -10.07 -35.00
CA THR A 221 3.36 -9.87 -35.49
C THR A 221 2.63 -8.84 -34.65
N ASP A 222 2.65 -9.00 -33.33
CA ASP A 222 2.02 -8.11 -32.38
C ASP A 222 3.06 -7.34 -31.56
N THR A 223 2.65 -6.21 -31.00
CA THR A 223 3.47 -5.40 -30.08
C THR A 223 2.66 -5.11 -28.82
N TRP A 224 3.29 -5.34 -27.67
CA TRP A 224 2.72 -5.14 -26.35
C TRP A 224 3.56 -4.15 -25.56
N THR A 225 2.90 -3.25 -24.86
CA THR A 225 3.54 -2.19 -24.07
C THR A 225 3.05 -2.25 -22.62
N LEU A 226 3.99 -2.12 -21.70
CA LEU A 226 3.76 -2.03 -20.26
C LEU A 226 4.53 -0.83 -19.70
N GLU A 227 3.81 0.19 -19.25
CA GLU A 227 4.30 1.24 -18.37
C GLU A 227 4.25 0.76 -16.93
N LEU A 228 5.41 0.69 -16.29
CA LEU A 228 5.52 0.31 -14.88
C LEU A 228 5.18 1.50 -13.98
N ASP A 229 4.82 1.24 -12.73
CA ASP A 229 4.70 2.29 -11.74
C ASP A 229 6.01 3.11 -11.66
N PRO A 230 5.91 4.45 -11.52
CA PRO A 230 7.09 5.30 -11.38
C PRO A 230 7.98 4.84 -10.22
N VAL A 231 9.26 4.60 -10.50
CA VAL A 231 10.21 4.20 -9.45
C VAL A 231 10.74 5.46 -8.76
N ASN A 232 10.63 5.47 -7.44
CA ASN A 232 11.11 6.55 -6.58
C ASN A 232 12.23 6.06 -5.68
N PHE A 233 13.10 6.97 -5.25
CA PHE A 233 14.30 6.60 -4.51
C PHE A 233 14.45 7.36 -3.20
N VAL A 234 15.05 6.69 -2.21
CA VAL A 234 15.19 7.23 -0.85
C VAL A 234 15.85 8.61 -0.79
N TRP A 235 16.77 8.92 -1.71
CA TRP A 235 17.49 10.20 -1.79
C TRP A 235 16.65 11.37 -2.32
N GLN A 236 15.42 11.11 -2.80
CA GLN A 236 14.49 12.12 -3.30
C GLN A 236 13.59 12.68 -2.20
N ASN A 237 13.65 12.12 -1.00
CA ASN A 237 12.73 12.44 0.08
C ASN A 237 13.24 13.59 0.95
N ASN A 238 12.31 14.43 1.41
CA ASN A 238 12.59 15.48 2.39
C ASN A 238 13.21 14.87 3.66
N ALA A 239 14.21 15.56 4.20
CA ALA A 239 14.77 15.20 5.50
C ALA A 239 13.76 15.46 6.61
N VAL A 240 13.73 14.58 7.62
CA VAL A 240 12.86 14.74 8.79
C VAL A 240 13.66 15.35 9.92
N ASN A 241 13.36 16.61 10.26
CA ASN A 241 13.99 17.31 11.38
C ASN A 241 13.12 17.19 12.64
N GLN A 242 13.66 16.57 13.68
CA GLN A 242 12.95 16.35 14.95
C GLN A 242 13.87 16.54 16.16
N PRO A 243 13.31 16.76 17.36
CA PRO A 243 14.08 16.84 18.60
C PRO A 243 14.91 15.58 18.85
N SER A 244 16.10 15.75 19.42
CA SER A 244 17.03 14.65 19.76
C SER A 244 16.40 13.59 20.69
N GLY A 245 15.44 13.99 21.52
CA GLY A 245 14.67 13.08 22.39
C GLY A 245 13.93 11.97 21.65
N MET A 246 13.68 12.12 20.34
CA MET A 246 13.08 11.09 19.48
C MET A 246 14.08 10.09 18.89
N LYS A 247 15.38 10.23 19.22
CA LYS A 247 16.45 9.29 18.84
C LYS A 247 16.44 8.92 17.34
N GLY A 248 16.26 9.91 16.47
CA GLY A 248 16.24 9.68 15.02
C GLY A 248 15.04 8.85 14.51
N GLY A 249 13.93 8.83 15.25
CA GLY A 249 12.74 8.02 14.90
C GLY A 249 12.68 6.67 15.63
N GLN A 250 13.64 6.40 16.52
CA GLN A 250 13.66 5.19 17.33
C GLN A 250 12.92 5.34 18.67
N LYS A 251 12.44 6.54 19.01
CA LYS A 251 11.55 6.82 20.14
C LYS A 251 10.50 7.87 19.77
N GLY A 252 9.23 7.63 20.03
CA GLY A 252 8.20 8.65 19.89
C GLY A 252 6.79 8.12 19.67
N ALA A 253 5.85 9.04 19.53
CA ALA A 253 4.44 8.73 19.35
C ALA A 253 4.05 8.74 17.87
N ILE A 254 3.26 7.75 17.45
CA ILE A 254 2.68 7.66 16.11
C ILE A 254 1.16 7.86 16.22
N VAL A 255 0.57 8.60 15.28
CA VAL A 255 -0.88 8.68 15.15
C VAL A 255 -1.34 7.71 14.06
N ASP A 256 -2.25 6.80 14.38
CA ASP A 256 -2.92 5.97 13.37
C ASP A 256 -4.16 6.71 12.85
N LEU A 257 -4.06 7.25 11.62
CA LEU A 257 -5.15 8.01 10.99
C LEU A 257 -5.99 7.08 10.10
N PHE A 258 -6.80 6.25 10.76
CA PHE A 258 -7.58 5.20 10.13
C PHE A 258 -8.76 5.78 9.32
N GLY A 259 -8.75 5.51 8.01
CA GLY A 259 -9.74 5.92 7.03
C GLY A 259 -9.54 7.34 6.49
N TRP A 260 -8.42 8.01 6.77
CA TRP A 260 -8.19 9.39 6.35
C TRP A 260 -7.63 9.49 4.92
N PRO A 261 -8.19 10.34 4.02
CA PRO A 261 -7.62 10.59 2.69
C PRO A 261 -6.24 11.27 2.75
N TYR A 262 -5.37 11.03 1.78
CA TYR A 262 -3.98 11.53 1.80
C TYR A 262 -3.86 13.06 1.87
N ASP A 263 -4.72 13.78 1.16
CA ASP A 263 -4.67 15.25 1.15
C ASP A 263 -5.07 15.84 2.53
N ASP A 264 -5.94 15.16 3.27
CA ASP A 264 -6.31 15.55 4.63
C ASP A 264 -5.20 15.22 5.63
N ILE A 265 -4.50 14.08 5.46
CA ILE A 265 -3.31 13.75 6.26
C ILE A 265 -2.18 14.78 6.01
N ALA A 266 -1.98 15.21 4.76
CA ALA A 266 -0.98 16.22 4.43
C ALA A 266 -1.26 17.55 5.15
N GLN A 267 -2.53 17.98 5.16
CA GLN A 267 -2.99 19.14 5.93
C GLN A 267 -2.74 18.92 7.43
N GLU A 268 -3.13 17.78 7.98
CA GLU A 268 -2.96 17.44 9.41
C GLU A 268 -1.48 17.46 9.85
N CYS A 269 -0.58 16.95 9.01
CA CYS A 269 0.86 16.98 9.26
C CYS A 269 1.42 18.39 9.40
N SER A 270 1.02 19.30 8.50
CA SER A 270 1.51 20.69 8.47
C SER A 270 0.82 21.58 9.51
N ASP A 271 -0.48 21.39 9.72
CA ASP A 271 -1.28 22.22 10.62
C ASP A 271 -1.05 21.84 12.09
N PHE A 272 -0.86 20.55 12.39
CA PHE A 272 -0.95 20.08 13.77
C PHE A 272 0.16 19.10 14.18
N LEU A 273 0.34 17.96 13.50
CA LEU A 273 1.19 16.87 14.02
C LEU A 273 2.64 17.31 14.26
N GLY A 274 3.22 18.09 13.34
CA GLY A 274 4.56 18.65 13.51
C GLY A 274 4.67 19.57 14.72
N LYS A 275 3.70 20.47 14.91
CA LYS A 275 3.65 21.43 16.05
C LYS A 275 3.45 20.70 17.38
N ALA A 276 2.63 19.65 17.38
CA ALA A 276 2.41 18.79 18.55
C ALA A 276 3.65 17.97 18.92
N SER A 277 4.57 17.77 17.97
CA SER A 277 5.75 16.89 18.09
C SER A 277 5.37 15.41 18.15
N TYR A 278 4.38 14.99 17.34
CA TYR A 278 4.24 13.57 17.02
C TYR A 278 5.41 13.12 16.14
N MET A 279 5.93 11.92 16.39
CA MET A 279 7.07 11.38 15.66
C MET A 279 6.68 10.97 14.24
N GLY A 280 5.45 10.45 14.06
CA GLY A 280 4.98 10.03 12.77
C GLY A 280 3.48 9.74 12.72
N VAL A 281 3.04 9.31 11.54
CA VAL A 281 1.68 8.91 11.23
C VAL A 281 1.69 7.53 10.55
N LYS A 282 0.79 6.64 10.98
CA LYS A 282 0.46 5.40 10.27
C LYS A 282 -0.78 5.67 9.40
N ILE A 283 -0.74 5.20 8.17
CA ILE A 283 -1.86 5.28 7.21
C ILE A 283 -2.34 3.89 6.82
N ASN A 284 -3.59 3.74 6.37
CA ASN A 284 -4.11 2.48 5.82
C ASN A 284 -3.32 2.00 4.59
N PRO A 285 -3.55 0.74 4.14
CA PRO A 285 -2.82 0.18 3.03
C PRO A 285 -2.79 1.08 1.78
N PRO A 286 -1.61 1.46 1.28
CA PRO A 286 -1.47 2.33 0.10
C PRO A 286 -1.59 1.58 -1.22
N GLN A 287 -1.52 0.25 -1.17
CA GLN A 287 -1.69 -0.64 -2.31
C GLN A 287 -3.14 -0.67 -2.82
N GLU A 288 -3.30 -0.93 -4.13
CA GLU A 288 -4.61 -1.09 -4.76
C GLU A 288 -5.39 -2.26 -4.17
N SER A 289 -6.68 -2.03 -3.94
CA SER A 289 -7.56 -2.96 -3.27
C SER A 289 -8.92 -3.04 -3.95
N VAL A 290 -9.75 -3.98 -3.48
CA VAL A 290 -11.15 -4.12 -3.88
C VAL A 290 -11.90 -2.78 -3.73
N LEU A 291 -12.64 -2.38 -4.77
CA LEU A 291 -13.57 -1.24 -4.78
C LEU A 291 -14.76 -1.50 -5.72
N THR A 292 -15.98 -1.18 -5.33
CA THR A 292 -17.16 -1.47 -6.15
C THR A 292 -18.17 -0.34 -6.17
N ASP A 293 -18.68 -0.06 -7.37
CA ASP A 293 -19.76 0.90 -7.57
C ASP A 293 -21.13 0.22 -7.66
N ALA A 294 -21.19 -1.08 -7.95
CA ALA A 294 -22.45 -1.77 -8.25
C ALA A 294 -22.81 -2.93 -7.29
N TRP A 295 -21.89 -3.38 -6.43
CA TRP A 295 -22.07 -4.58 -5.60
C TRP A 295 -21.87 -4.32 -4.11
N PRO A 296 -22.93 -4.01 -3.36
CA PRO A 296 -22.82 -3.68 -1.95
C PRO A 296 -22.63 -4.95 -1.11
N GLN A 297 -21.83 -4.87 -0.06
CA GLN A 297 -21.62 -5.93 0.91
C GLN A 297 -22.51 -5.67 2.12
N ASN A 298 -23.51 -6.53 2.36
CA ASN A 298 -24.52 -6.32 3.41
C ASN A 298 -25.19 -4.93 3.32
N GLY A 299 -25.47 -4.46 2.10
CA GLY A 299 -26.07 -3.15 1.85
C GLY A 299 -25.09 -1.96 1.91
N GLN A 300 -23.83 -2.18 2.28
CA GLN A 300 -22.80 -1.14 2.31
C GLN A 300 -22.03 -1.09 1.00
N ARG A 301 -21.86 0.11 0.44
CA ARG A 301 -20.88 0.34 -0.63
C ARG A 301 -19.50 0.48 0.00
N ASN A 302 -18.52 -0.29 -0.48
CA ASN A 302 -17.10 -0.18 -0.09
C ASN A 302 -16.84 -0.11 1.42
N PRO A 303 -17.16 -1.17 2.19
CA PRO A 303 -16.87 -1.21 3.62
C PRO A 303 -15.36 -1.07 3.88
N TRP A 304 -14.99 -0.66 5.10
CA TRP A 304 -13.60 -0.32 5.43
C TRP A 304 -12.60 -1.43 5.10
N TYR A 305 -12.95 -2.69 5.41
CA TYR A 305 -12.06 -3.84 5.26
C TYR A 305 -11.74 -4.18 3.79
N PHE A 306 -12.37 -3.53 2.82
CA PHE A 306 -11.98 -3.67 1.41
C PHE A 306 -10.55 -3.17 1.15
N VAL A 307 -10.01 -2.20 1.91
CA VAL A 307 -8.59 -1.81 1.74
C VAL A 307 -7.58 -2.86 2.14
N TYR A 308 -8.02 -3.83 2.95
CA TYR A 308 -7.23 -4.98 3.35
C TYR A 308 -7.41 -6.16 2.37
N GLN A 309 -7.91 -5.91 1.16
CA GLN A 309 -8.03 -6.93 0.10
C GLN A 309 -7.27 -6.48 -1.14
N PRO A 310 -5.94 -6.68 -1.18
CA PRO A 310 -5.10 -6.20 -2.27
C PRO A 310 -5.43 -6.88 -3.59
N VAL A 311 -5.35 -6.11 -4.66
CA VAL A 311 -5.48 -6.60 -6.05
C VAL A 311 -4.24 -6.28 -6.87
N SER A 312 -3.40 -5.38 -6.39
CA SER A 312 -2.04 -5.17 -6.87
C SER A 312 -1.14 -4.59 -5.77
N TYR A 313 0.15 -4.42 -6.06
CA TYR A 313 1.08 -3.64 -5.24
C TYR A 313 1.27 -2.21 -5.79
N ARG A 314 0.47 -1.80 -6.77
CA ARG A 314 0.47 -0.41 -7.25
C ARG A 314 0.07 0.50 -6.09
N LEU A 315 0.80 1.59 -5.88
CA LEU A 315 0.51 2.57 -4.82
C LEU A 315 -0.65 3.49 -5.21
N TYR A 316 -1.83 2.92 -5.39
CA TYR A 316 -3.07 3.59 -5.67
C TYR A 316 -4.13 3.02 -4.73
N SER A 317 -4.59 3.79 -3.75
CA SER A 317 -5.57 3.34 -2.76
C SER A 317 -6.90 4.09 -2.95
N ARG A 318 -7.97 3.61 -2.31
CA ARG A 318 -9.21 4.41 -2.17
C ARG A 318 -8.96 5.78 -1.52
N LEU A 319 -7.86 5.91 -0.77
CA LEU A 319 -7.45 7.14 -0.08
C LEU A 319 -6.75 8.17 -0.98
N GLY A 320 -6.37 7.79 -2.20
CA GLY A 320 -5.75 8.68 -3.17
C GLY A 320 -4.78 7.99 -4.13
N THR A 321 -4.35 8.76 -5.13
CA THR A 321 -3.37 8.37 -6.14
C THR A 321 -1.95 8.30 -5.58
N ARG A 322 -1.02 7.67 -6.32
CA ARG A 322 0.43 7.69 -6.01
C ARG A 322 0.98 9.10 -5.85
N ALA A 323 0.53 10.04 -6.68
CA ALA A 323 0.97 11.43 -6.63
C ALA A 323 0.50 12.14 -5.34
N GLN A 324 -0.76 11.92 -4.94
CA GLN A 324 -1.27 12.42 -3.65
C GLN A 324 -0.56 11.77 -2.46
N LEU A 325 -0.30 10.46 -2.53
CA LEU A 325 0.48 9.75 -1.52
C LEU A 325 1.87 10.35 -1.36
N ARG A 326 2.59 10.54 -2.47
CA ARG A 326 3.93 11.16 -2.45
C ARG A 326 3.87 12.58 -1.90
N SER A 327 2.91 13.39 -2.34
CA SER A 327 2.72 14.76 -1.86
C SER A 327 2.50 14.80 -0.34
N MET A 328 1.64 13.91 0.18
CA MET A 328 1.40 13.76 1.61
C MET A 328 2.67 13.37 2.35
N ILE A 329 3.41 12.37 1.87
CA ILE A 329 4.67 11.94 2.48
C ILE A 329 5.68 13.09 2.53
N GLN A 330 5.89 13.80 1.41
CA GLN A 330 6.82 14.92 1.37
C GLN A 330 6.40 16.05 2.30
N THR A 331 5.10 16.33 2.38
CA THR A 331 4.53 17.35 3.28
C THR A 331 4.74 16.97 4.74
N CYS A 332 4.43 15.73 5.13
CA CYS A 332 4.65 15.23 6.48
C CYS A 332 6.14 15.30 6.85
N ARG A 333 7.02 14.81 5.98
CA ARG A 333 8.47 14.81 6.23
C ARG A 333 9.03 16.23 6.39
N ALA A 334 8.61 17.17 5.54
CA ALA A 334 9.00 18.58 5.63
C ALA A 334 8.55 19.24 6.95
N ASN A 335 7.47 18.75 7.55
CA ASN A 335 6.95 19.21 8.84
C ASN A 335 7.46 18.37 10.02
N GLY A 336 8.51 17.58 9.82
CA GLY A 336 9.12 16.77 10.87
C GLY A 336 8.25 15.61 11.30
N VAL A 337 7.45 15.01 10.41
CA VAL A 337 6.57 13.86 10.69
C VAL A 337 6.93 12.70 9.75
N ARG A 338 7.27 11.54 10.31
CA ARG A 338 7.49 10.31 9.53
C ARG A 338 6.17 9.70 9.09
N VAL A 339 6.19 8.93 8.01
CA VAL A 339 5.01 8.21 7.53
C VAL A 339 5.30 6.71 7.54
N TYR A 340 4.33 5.92 8.03
CA TYR A 340 4.39 4.47 8.12
C TYR A 340 3.22 3.86 7.33
N ALA A 341 3.53 2.92 6.43
CA ALA A 341 2.51 2.22 5.65
C ALA A 341 1.93 1.08 6.48
N ASP A 342 0.62 0.88 6.47
CA ASP A 342 0.06 -0.44 6.73
C ASP A 342 0.30 -1.32 5.49
N ALA A 343 0.90 -2.49 5.64
CA ALA A 343 1.33 -3.33 4.51
C ALA A 343 0.67 -4.72 4.60
N VAL A 344 -0.15 -5.05 3.60
CA VAL A 344 -0.88 -6.32 3.52
C VAL A 344 -0.20 -7.23 2.51
N VAL A 345 0.50 -8.25 2.99
CA VAL A 345 1.32 -9.13 2.15
C VAL A 345 1.21 -10.60 2.52
N ASN A 346 0.27 -10.95 3.39
CA ASN A 346 -0.11 -12.33 3.67
C ASN A 346 -0.97 -12.91 2.54
N HIS A 347 -1.85 -12.09 1.99
CA HIS A 347 -2.90 -12.52 1.08
C HIS A 347 -3.18 -11.46 0.02
N MET A 348 -3.98 -11.86 -0.98
CA MET A 348 -4.64 -10.99 -1.94
C MET A 348 -6.16 -11.01 -1.70
N SER A 349 -6.95 -10.37 -2.57
CA SER A 349 -8.40 -10.26 -2.42
C SER A 349 -9.12 -11.61 -2.31
N GLY A 350 -10.21 -11.65 -1.53
CA GLY A 350 -11.02 -12.86 -1.37
C GLY A 350 -11.88 -13.22 -2.59
N GLY A 351 -12.34 -14.46 -2.60
CA GLY A 351 -13.19 -15.04 -3.64
C GLY A 351 -14.47 -14.24 -3.93
N GLY A 352 -14.89 -14.19 -5.20
CA GLY A 352 -16.12 -13.52 -5.61
C GLY A 352 -16.02 -11.99 -5.69
N ASN A 353 -14.80 -11.44 -5.73
CA ASN A 353 -14.55 -10.02 -5.95
C ASN A 353 -13.99 -9.69 -7.35
N ASP A 354 -13.81 -10.66 -8.25
CA ASP A 354 -13.17 -10.42 -9.55
C ASP A 354 -14.07 -9.82 -10.65
N VAL A 355 -13.49 -9.72 -11.85
CA VAL A 355 -14.04 -9.08 -13.04
C VAL A 355 -15.00 -9.96 -13.86
N LEU A 356 -15.43 -11.13 -13.36
CA LEU A 356 -16.30 -12.07 -14.09
C LEU A 356 -17.70 -12.19 -13.49
N SER A 357 -18.58 -12.90 -14.20
CA SER A 357 -19.92 -13.23 -13.69
C SER A 357 -19.86 -14.33 -12.64
N HIS A 358 -20.66 -14.17 -11.60
CA HIS A 358 -20.68 -15.05 -10.45
C HIS A 358 -22.07 -15.61 -10.16
N ARG A 359 -22.11 -16.76 -9.48
CA ARG A 359 -23.34 -17.36 -8.95
C ARG A 359 -23.12 -18.22 -7.71
N TYR A 360 -24.10 -18.28 -6.83
CA TYR A 360 -24.15 -19.18 -5.67
C TYR A 360 -25.57 -19.66 -5.38
N SER A 361 -25.66 -20.78 -4.67
CA SER A 361 -26.94 -21.38 -4.28
C SER A 361 -27.45 -20.75 -2.99
N SER A 362 -28.63 -20.12 -3.02
CA SER A 362 -29.28 -19.51 -1.86
C SER A 362 -30.74 -19.93 -1.78
N GLY A 363 -31.15 -20.56 -0.69
CA GLY A 363 -32.55 -20.94 -0.46
C GLY A 363 -33.16 -21.82 -1.55
N GLY A 364 -32.36 -22.67 -2.20
CA GLY A 364 -32.79 -23.50 -3.34
C GLY A 364 -32.84 -22.77 -4.69
N SER A 365 -32.47 -21.48 -4.73
CA SER A 365 -32.37 -20.67 -5.96
C SER A 365 -30.93 -20.40 -6.35
N CYS A 366 -30.68 -20.20 -7.65
CA CYS A 366 -29.38 -19.75 -8.15
C CYS A 366 -29.37 -18.22 -8.19
N VAL A 367 -28.62 -17.60 -7.29
CA VAL A 367 -28.41 -16.15 -7.29
C VAL A 367 -27.24 -15.85 -8.21
N THR A 368 -27.41 -14.91 -9.13
CA THR A 368 -26.36 -14.46 -10.06
C THR A 368 -26.01 -13.00 -9.78
N TRP A 369 -24.74 -12.66 -9.94
CA TRP A 369 -24.27 -11.29 -9.91
C TRP A 369 -23.18 -11.05 -10.95
N GLY A 370 -23.10 -9.81 -11.40
CA GLY A 370 -22.08 -9.37 -12.34
C GLY A 370 -20.72 -9.23 -11.67
N ALA A 371 -19.73 -8.89 -12.49
CA ALA A 371 -18.40 -8.52 -12.04
C ALA A 371 -18.47 -7.44 -10.95
N LYS A 372 -17.65 -7.56 -9.91
CA LYS A 372 -17.39 -6.45 -9.02
C LYS A 372 -16.28 -5.60 -9.66
N SER A 373 -16.42 -4.28 -9.65
CA SER A 373 -15.48 -3.36 -10.33
C SER A 373 -14.15 -3.20 -9.59
N SER A 374 -13.64 -4.28 -8.99
CA SER A 374 -12.77 -4.21 -7.82
C SER A 374 -11.30 -4.04 -8.07
N ALA A 375 -10.98 -3.41 -9.19
CA ALA A 375 -9.71 -2.79 -9.45
C ALA A 375 -9.91 -1.80 -10.62
N LYS A 376 -10.07 -0.53 -10.29
CA LYS A 376 -10.26 0.52 -11.30
C LYS A 376 -9.08 0.56 -12.29
N HIS A 377 -7.91 0.08 -11.87
CA HIS A 377 -6.68 0.19 -12.63
C HIS A 377 -6.02 -1.13 -13.03
N SER A 378 -6.17 -2.21 -12.25
CA SER A 378 -5.50 -3.50 -12.56
C SER A 378 -6.49 -4.66 -12.72
N PRO A 379 -6.51 -5.41 -13.82
CA PRO A 379 -7.36 -6.59 -13.87
C PRO A 379 -6.86 -7.61 -12.85
N TYR A 380 -7.75 -8.42 -12.29
CA TYR A 380 -7.40 -9.62 -11.51
C TYR A 380 -8.51 -10.64 -11.65
N TYR A 381 -8.16 -11.90 -11.39
CA TYR A 381 -9.04 -13.05 -11.57
C TYR A 381 -8.95 -13.97 -10.36
N THR A 382 -10.09 -14.51 -9.93
CA THR A 382 -10.17 -15.55 -8.90
C THR A 382 -11.19 -16.62 -9.27
N HIS A 383 -11.29 -17.67 -8.46
CA HIS A 383 -12.04 -18.89 -8.79
C HIS A 383 -13.43 -18.93 -8.16
N SER A 384 -13.59 -18.41 -6.93
CA SER A 384 -14.80 -18.63 -6.15
C SER A 384 -16.03 -17.99 -6.80
N TYR A 385 -17.12 -18.76 -6.85
CA TYR A 385 -18.42 -18.37 -7.39
C TYR A 385 -18.48 -18.09 -8.90
N THR A 386 -17.35 -18.06 -9.61
CA THR A 386 -17.35 -17.97 -11.08
C THR A 386 -17.89 -19.27 -11.69
N TYR A 387 -18.61 -19.18 -12.80
CA TYR A 387 -19.23 -20.35 -13.44
C TYR A 387 -19.04 -20.42 -14.97
N GLY A 388 -18.58 -19.33 -15.57
CA GLY A 388 -18.23 -19.28 -16.99
C GLY A 388 -16.72 -19.41 -17.18
N VAL A 389 -16.31 -19.95 -18.31
CA VAL A 389 -14.93 -19.81 -18.76
C VAL A 389 -14.69 -18.36 -19.20
N ASN A 390 -13.45 -17.89 -19.07
CA ASN A 390 -13.06 -16.60 -19.63
C ASN A 390 -13.21 -16.64 -21.15
N GLU A 391 -13.81 -15.59 -21.71
CA GLU A 391 -14.15 -15.53 -23.13
C GLU A 391 -12.91 -15.60 -24.04
N TYR A 392 -11.77 -15.09 -23.59
CA TYR A 392 -10.57 -14.96 -24.42
C TYR A 392 -9.59 -16.13 -24.24
N THR A 393 -9.45 -16.69 -23.03
CA THR A 393 -8.60 -17.88 -22.82
C THR A 393 -9.33 -19.18 -23.09
N LYS A 394 -10.67 -19.17 -23.04
CA LYS A 394 -11.54 -20.37 -23.01
C LYS A 394 -11.20 -21.32 -21.84
N ALA A 395 -10.49 -20.80 -20.83
CA ALA A 395 -10.12 -21.53 -19.63
C ALA A 395 -10.96 -21.05 -18.44
N ARG A 396 -11.03 -21.91 -17.42
CA ARG A 396 -11.54 -21.54 -16.10
C ARG A 396 -10.69 -20.40 -15.52
N PRO A 397 -11.30 -19.39 -14.85
CA PRO A 397 -10.56 -18.30 -14.22
C PRO A 397 -9.49 -18.80 -13.25
N ALA A 398 -8.30 -18.19 -13.32
CA ALA A 398 -7.14 -18.51 -12.49
C ALA A 398 -6.99 -17.52 -11.35
N LEU A 399 -6.36 -17.93 -10.25
CA LEU A 399 -5.82 -17.01 -9.23
C LEU A 399 -4.66 -16.24 -9.87
N GLU A 400 -4.96 -15.09 -10.45
CA GLU A 400 -3.98 -14.29 -11.20
C GLU A 400 -4.13 -12.81 -10.86
N PHE A 401 -3.01 -12.22 -10.44
CA PHE A 401 -2.88 -10.79 -10.13
C PHE A 401 -1.77 -10.21 -11.02
N PRO A 402 -2.09 -9.88 -12.29
CA PRO A 402 -1.11 -9.58 -13.32
C PRO A 402 -0.31 -8.30 -13.09
N ALA A 403 -0.80 -7.38 -12.26
CA ALA A 403 -0.04 -6.19 -11.86
C ALA A 403 1.04 -6.49 -10.79
N VAL A 404 0.96 -7.64 -10.09
CA VAL A 404 2.01 -8.12 -9.17
C VAL A 404 2.96 -9.13 -9.82
N PRO A 405 2.72 -9.44 -11.10
CA PRO A 405 2.81 -10.77 -11.71
C PRO A 405 2.71 -12.00 -10.79
N TYR A 406 1.60 -12.18 -10.06
CA TYR A 406 1.30 -13.45 -9.40
C TYR A 406 0.37 -14.33 -10.24
N GLY A 407 0.65 -15.64 -10.23
CA GLY A 407 -0.18 -16.69 -10.82
C GLY A 407 -0.59 -17.76 -9.82
N PRO A 408 -1.32 -18.81 -10.27
CA PRO A 408 -1.85 -19.83 -9.36
C PRO A 408 -0.81 -20.49 -8.46
N SER A 409 0.40 -20.72 -8.98
CA SER A 409 1.45 -21.37 -8.20
C SER A 409 2.05 -20.46 -7.12
N ASP A 410 1.76 -19.16 -7.11
CA ASP A 410 2.22 -18.22 -6.09
C ASP A 410 1.30 -18.17 -4.86
N PHE A 411 0.24 -18.99 -4.84
CA PHE A 411 -0.73 -19.09 -3.75
C PHE A 411 -0.76 -20.49 -3.16
N HIS A 412 -1.14 -20.58 -1.89
CA HIS A 412 -1.55 -21.83 -1.29
C HIS A 412 -2.87 -22.32 -1.89
N CYS A 413 -3.04 -23.64 -2.03
CA CYS A 413 -4.34 -24.20 -2.35
C CYS A 413 -5.38 -23.76 -1.30
N GLU A 414 -6.63 -23.58 -1.72
CA GLU A 414 -7.67 -23.09 -0.83
C GLU A 414 -7.88 -24.06 0.35
N ARG A 415 -7.66 -23.51 1.54
CA ARG A 415 -7.79 -24.21 2.81
C ARG A 415 -8.51 -23.33 3.80
N THR A 416 -9.66 -23.80 4.29
CA THR A 416 -10.34 -23.14 5.40
C THR A 416 -9.48 -23.21 6.66
N MET A 417 -9.29 -22.06 7.31
CA MET A 417 -8.63 -22.01 8.60
C MET A 417 -9.59 -22.42 9.72
N SER A 418 -9.24 -23.48 10.44
CA SER A 418 -10.08 -24.08 11.49
C SER A 418 -9.36 -24.27 12.83
N SER A 419 -8.04 -24.02 12.88
CA SER A 419 -7.21 -24.12 14.07
C SER A 419 -6.31 -22.90 14.23
N TRP A 420 -6.21 -22.40 15.46
CA TRP A 420 -5.38 -21.25 15.84
C TRP A 420 -4.09 -21.65 16.58
N THR A 421 -3.88 -22.96 16.78
CA THR A 421 -2.72 -23.54 17.48
C THR A 421 -1.96 -24.54 16.61
N ASP A 422 -2.28 -24.60 15.32
CA ASP A 422 -1.63 -25.46 14.33
C ASP A 422 -0.82 -24.57 13.37
N PRO A 423 0.52 -24.53 13.44
CA PRO A 423 1.37 -23.71 12.59
C PRO A 423 1.05 -23.84 11.11
N LEU A 424 0.76 -25.06 10.63
CA LEU A 424 0.45 -25.29 9.23
C LEU A 424 -0.83 -24.56 8.82
N GLN A 425 -1.87 -24.57 9.65
CA GLN A 425 -3.11 -23.84 9.35
C GLN A 425 -2.98 -22.33 9.52
N LEU A 426 -2.10 -21.86 10.42
CA LEU A 426 -1.82 -20.44 10.56
C LEU A 426 -1.13 -19.88 9.31
N GLU A 427 -0.20 -20.63 8.73
CA GLU A 427 0.66 -20.19 7.62
C GLU A 427 0.08 -20.44 6.22
N THR A 428 -0.80 -21.45 6.08
CA THR A 428 -1.32 -21.87 4.75
C THR A 428 -2.85 -21.81 4.66
N GLY A 429 -3.50 -21.32 5.70
CA GLY A 429 -4.95 -21.20 5.78
C GLY A 429 -5.43 -19.88 5.21
N TRP A 430 -6.45 -19.91 4.35
CA TRP A 430 -7.07 -18.71 3.81
C TRP A 430 -7.87 -17.98 4.89
N LEU A 431 -7.25 -16.95 5.49
CA LEU A 431 -7.82 -16.12 6.54
C LEU A 431 -9.14 -15.50 6.07
N THR A 432 -10.28 -15.99 6.56
CA THR A 432 -11.62 -15.53 6.14
C THR A 432 -11.85 -15.64 4.61
N GLY A 433 -11.20 -16.61 3.96
CA GLY A 433 -11.32 -16.83 2.51
C GLY A 433 -10.53 -15.85 1.64
N LEU A 434 -9.59 -15.12 2.22
CA LEU A 434 -8.61 -14.29 1.49
C LEU A 434 -7.55 -15.19 0.85
N THR A 435 -7.19 -14.91 -0.41
CA THR A 435 -6.27 -15.76 -1.19
C THR A 435 -4.86 -15.69 -0.61
N ASP A 436 -4.46 -16.75 0.07
CA ASP A 436 -3.22 -16.81 0.86
C ASP A 436 -1.99 -17.02 -0.03
N LEU A 437 -0.97 -16.19 0.15
CA LEU A 437 0.27 -16.22 -0.62
C LEU A 437 1.16 -17.38 -0.15
N ASN A 438 1.73 -18.13 -1.09
CA ASN A 438 2.73 -19.15 -0.80
C ASN A 438 4.08 -18.46 -0.55
N THR A 439 4.26 -17.96 0.67
CA THR A 439 5.48 -17.25 1.03
C THR A 439 6.69 -18.17 1.07
N GLU A 440 6.53 -19.49 1.06
CA GLU A 440 7.63 -20.44 1.00
C GLU A 440 8.43 -20.31 -0.29
N LYS A 441 7.79 -19.78 -1.34
CA LYS A 441 8.43 -19.48 -2.63
C LYS A 441 9.25 -18.20 -2.55
N THR A 442 10.54 -18.34 -2.89
CA THR A 442 11.47 -17.21 -3.01
C THR A 442 10.93 -16.09 -3.90
N TYR A 443 10.25 -16.42 -5.01
CA TYR A 443 9.67 -15.40 -5.89
C TYR A 443 8.63 -14.54 -5.17
N VAL A 444 7.74 -15.15 -4.37
CA VAL A 444 6.73 -14.43 -3.59
C VAL A 444 7.42 -13.52 -2.57
N ARG A 445 8.41 -14.03 -1.83
CA ARG A 445 9.20 -13.23 -0.87
C ARG A 445 9.94 -12.08 -1.53
N GLU A 446 10.54 -12.29 -2.71
CA GLU A 446 11.21 -11.24 -3.49
C GLU A 446 10.21 -10.17 -3.92
N ARG A 447 9.01 -10.56 -4.36
CA ARG A 447 7.97 -9.60 -4.74
C ARG A 447 7.51 -8.75 -3.56
N ILE A 448 7.30 -9.36 -2.40
CA ILE A 448 6.97 -8.66 -1.15
C ILE A 448 8.10 -7.71 -0.74
N ALA A 449 9.35 -8.18 -0.74
CA ALA A 449 10.51 -7.35 -0.41
C ALA A 449 10.67 -6.16 -1.37
N GLN A 450 10.40 -6.34 -2.66
CA GLN A 450 10.42 -5.26 -3.65
C GLN A 450 9.26 -4.27 -3.48
N TYR A 451 8.09 -4.72 -3.02
CA TYR A 451 7.02 -3.81 -2.59
C TYR A 451 7.48 -2.95 -1.41
N PHE A 452 8.14 -3.54 -0.41
CA PHE A 452 8.71 -2.77 0.70
C PHE A 452 9.80 -1.79 0.24
N VAL A 453 10.61 -2.17 -0.75
CA VAL A 453 11.59 -1.26 -1.38
C VAL A 453 10.90 -0.07 -2.04
N ASP A 454 9.76 -0.26 -2.73
CA ASP A 454 8.99 0.85 -3.32
C ASP A 454 8.39 1.77 -2.24
N LEU A 455 7.85 1.20 -1.15
CA LEU A 455 7.38 1.99 0.00
C LEU A 455 8.51 2.85 0.59
N LEU A 456 9.70 2.29 0.79
CA LEU A 456 10.84 3.10 1.26
C LEU A 456 11.30 4.11 0.22
N GLY A 457 11.28 3.75 -1.07
CA GLY A 457 11.62 4.60 -2.20
C GLY A 457 10.75 5.86 -2.28
N ILE A 458 9.43 5.73 -2.17
CA ILE A 458 8.49 6.86 -2.21
C ILE A 458 8.53 7.74 -0.94
N GLY A 459 9.13 7.24 0.15
CA GLY A 459 9.52 8.04 1.32
C GLY A 459 8.91 7.64 2.66
N PHE A 460 8.30 6.45 2.75
CA PHE A 460 7.94 5.90 4.06
C PHE A 460 9.19 5.67 4.92
N SER A 461 9.09 5.91 6.23
CA SER A 461 10.14 5.60 7.20
C SER A 461 9.93 4.22 7.85
N GLY A 462 9.08 3.38 7.27
CA GLY A 462 8.73 2.10 7.86
C GLY A 462 7.33 1.61 7.52
N LEU A 463 6.95 0.50 8.15
CA LEU A 463 5.66 -0.14 7.92
C LEU A 463 5.13 -0.89 9.16
N ARG A 464 3.81 -1.01 9.23
CA ARG A 464 3.12 -2.01 10.05
C ARG A 464 2.82 -3.20 9.16
N LEU A 465 3.24 -4.40 9.55
CA LEU A 465 2.98 -5.62 8.79
C LEU A 465 1.69 -6.27 9.28
N ASP A 466 0.66 -6.23 8.44
CA ASP A 466 -0.64 -6.87 8.69
C ASP A 466 -0.50 -8.39 8.78
N ALA A 467 -1.24 -9.00 9.70
CA ALA A 467 -1.37 -10.45 9.80
C ALA A 467 -0.03 -11.22 9.81
N LEU A 468 1.04 -10.67 10.43
CA LEU A 468 2.37 -11.32 10.47
C LEU A 468 2.29 -12.75 11.06
N LYS A 469 1.36 -12.97 12.01
CA LYS A 469 1.05 -14.30 12.55
C LYS A 469 0.79 -15.36 11.47
N HIS A 470 0.26 -14.95 10.31
CA HIS A 470 -0.14 -15.83 9.21
C HIS A 470 0.91 -15.98 8.12
N ILE A 471 1.99 -15.18 8.15
CA ILE A 471 3.15 -15.37 7.26
C ILE A 471 4.15 -16.36 7.87
N GLY A 472 4.23 -16.42 9.20
CA GLY A 472 5.18 -17.30 9.89
C GLY A 472 6.58 -16.69 10.08
N PRO A 473 7.33 -17.15 11.10
CA PRO A 473 8.59 -16.51 11.47
C PRO A 473 9.75 -16.77 10.48
N VAL A 474 9.78 -17.95 9.84
CA VAL A 474 10.81 -18.30 8.85
C VAL A 474 10.72 -17.37 7.64
N ASP A 475 9.49 -17.23 7.14
CA ASP A 475 9.19 -16.51 5.91
C ASP A 475 9.29 -15.00 6.10
N ALA A 476 8.79 -14.50 7.23
CA ALA A 476 9.04 -13.13 7.64
C ALA A 476 10.54 -12.84 7.77
N GLY A 477 11.30 -13.76 8.37
CA GLY A 477 12.76 -13.66 8.46
C GLY A 477 13.43 -13.50 7.09
N ALA A 478 13.04 -14.34 6.14
CA ALA A 478 13.55 -14.31 4.76
C ALA A 478 13.13 -13.06 3.99
N ILE A 479 11.88 -12.60 4.11
CA ILE A 479 11.37 -11.38 3.48
C ILE A 479 12.17 -10.15 3.96
N TYR A 480 12.39 -10.00 5.28
CA TYR A 480 13.18 -8.89 5.81
C TYR A 480 14.67 -9.01 5.47
N GLY A 481 15.21 -10.22 5.33
CA GLY A 481 16.58 -10.45 4.84
C GLY A 481 16.76 -9.99 3.40
N LEU A 482 15.79 -10.28 2.53
CA LEU A 482 15.75 -9.78 1.16
C LEU A 482 15.61 -8.26 1.14
N LEU A 483 14.72 -7.68 1.94
CA LEU A 483 14.62 -6.22 2.09
C LEU A 483 15.96 -5.60 2.50
N ASN A 484 16.62 -6.15 3.52
CA ASN A 484 17.93 -5.67 3.99
C ASN A 484 18.97 -5.71 2.86
N THR A 485 19.02 -6.82 2.11
CA THR A 485 19.89 -6.99 0.95
C THR A 485 19.59 -5.95 -0.13
N PHE A 486 18.33 -5.79 -0.53
CA PHE A 486 17.91 -4.84 -1.55
C PHE A 486 18.10 -3.38 -1.14
N MET A 487 18.13 -3.08 0.16
CA MET A 487 18.43 -1.74 0.68
C MET A 487 19.93 -1.47 0.84
N GLY A 488 20.81 -2.36 0.38
CA GLY A 488 22.26 -2.18 0.41
C GLY A 488 22.94 -2.81 1.63
N GLY A 489 22.35 -3.85 2.22
CA GLY A 489 22.91 -4.61 3.34
C GLY A 489 22.66 -4.00 4.72
N SER A 490 21.78 -3.00 4.82
CA SER A 490 21.31 -2.42 6.08
C SER A 490 19.94 -1.77 5.89
N LEU A 491 19.13 -1.70 6.94
CA LEU A 491 17.90 -0.90 6.94
C LEU A 491 18.23 0.59 7.14
N PRO A 492 17.45 1.54 6.57
CA PRO A 492 17.64 2.97 6.82
C PRO A 492 17.69 3.31 8.33
N ASP A 493 18.38 4.38 8.69
CA ASP A 493 18.57 4.75 10.11
C ASP A 493 17.27 5.14 10.80
N ASP A 494 16.38 5.79 10.05
CA ASP A 494 15.06 6.22 10.51
C ASP A 494 13.97 5.15 10.32
N PHE A 495 14.35 3.95 9.86
CA PHE A 495 13.45 2.83 9.66
C PHE A 495 13.00 2.24 11.00
N ILE A 496 11.69 1.99 11.12
CA ILE A 496 11.14 1.01 12.05
C ILE A 496 10.06 0.19 11.35
N SER A 497 9.87 -1.04 11.77
CA SER A 497 8.69 -1.83 11.40
C SER A 497 8.06 -2.42 12.65
N TRP A 498 6.76 -2.70 12.61
CA TRP A 498 6.16 -3.57 13.61
C TRP A 498 5.16 -4.56 13.01
N GLY A 499 5.30 -5.82 13.40
CA GLY A 499 4.39 -6.88 12.96
C GLY A 499 3.21 -7.06 13.89
N GLU A 500 2.04 -7.30 13.31
CA GLU A 500 0.86 -7.73 14.05
C GLU A 500 0.92 -9.25 14.31
N VAL A 501 1.12 -9.59 15.58
CA VAL A 501 1.00 -10.97 16.06
C VAL A 501 -0.02 -10.94 17.19
N ILE A 502 -1.27 -11.26 16.86
CA ILE A 502 -2.35 -11.28 17.85
C ILE A 502 -2.15 -12.51 18.74
N LEU A 503 -2.02 -12.24 20.03
CA LEU A 503 -1.89 -13.24 21.08
C LEU A 503 -3.25 -13.53 21.72
N GLY A 504 -3.38 -14.74 22.26
CA GLY A 504 -4.58 -15.27 22.88
C GLY A 504 -4.26 -16.59 23.58
N GLY A 505 -5.16 -17.58 23.49
CA GLY A 505 -4.92 -18.92 24.04
C GLY A 505 -3.68 -19.63 23.48
N GLU A 506 -3.25 -19.20 22.30
CA GLU A 506 -2.07 -19.66 21.57
C GLU A 506 -0.76 -18.94 21.94
N ALA A 507 -0.76 -18.06 22.94
CA ALA A 507 0.44 -17.29 23.32
C ALA A 507 1.67 -18.16 23.63
N SER A 508 1.47 -19.38 24.15
CA SER A 508 2.57 -20.34 24.34
C SER A 508 3.27 -20.68 23.03
N LEU A 509 2.52 -20.98 21.97
CA LEU A 509 3.04 -21.27 20.63
C LEU A 509 3.73 -20.05 20.03
N LEU A 510 3.04 -18.90 20.03
CA LEU A 510 3.48 -17.73 19.29
C LEU A 510 4.60 -16.93 19.97
N ALA A 511 4.71 -17.00 21.30
CA ALA A 511 5.51 -16.04 22.06
C ALA A 511 6.25 -16.66 23.26
N CYS A 512 5.55 -17.36 24.14
CA CYS A 512 6.07 -17.68 25.47
C CYS A 512 7.01 -18.89 25.49
N ASN A 513 6.76 -19.91 24.65
CA ASN A 513 7.66 -21.03 24.48
C ASN A 513 8.63 -20.75 23.33
N ALA A 514 9.90 -20.53 23.65
CA ALA A 514 10.94 -20.27 22.64
C ALA A 514 11.19 -21.48 21.72
N ASP A 515 10.90 -22.70 22.21
CA ASP A 515 11.15 -23.96 21.50
C ASP A 515 9.91 -24.44 20.73
N SER A 516 8.90 -23.59 20.57
CA SER A 516 7.63 -23.97 19.91
C SER A 516 7.76 -24.26 18.41
N GLY A 517 8.85 -23.83 17.78
CA GLY A 517 9.04 -23.89 16.33
C GLY A 517 8.27 -22.82 15.53
N TYR A 518 7.35 -22.08 16.17
CA TYR A 518 6.54 -21.02 15.54
C TYR A 518 6.50 -19.75 16.40
N ASN A 519 7.67 -19.39 16.94
CA ASN A 519 7.83 -18.31 17.92
C ASN A 519 8.20 -16.98 17.25
N PHE A 520 7.37 -15.95 17.44
CA PHE A 520 7.55 -14.59 16.90
C PHE A 520 8.43 -13.67 17.77
N TYR A 521 8.94 -14.18 18.89
CA TYR A 521 9.86 -13.44 19.76
C TYR A 521 11.30 -13.85 19.46
N LYS A 522 11.90 -14.71 20.28
CA LYS A 522 13.29 -15.14 20.09
C LYS A 522 13.47 -15.97 18.83
N GLY A 523 12.45 -16.74 18.42
CA GLY A 523 12.49 -17.55 17.20
C GLY A 523 12.61 -16.68 15.95
N LEU A 524 11.77 -15.67 15.82
CA LEU A 524 11.82 -14.71 14.70
C LEU A 524 13.13 -13.90 14.70
N ASP A 525 13.63 -13.47 15.87
CA ASP A 525 14.96 -12.83 15.95
C ASP A 525 16.08 -13.74 15.42
N ALA A 526 16.01 -15.05 15.71
CA ALA A 526 16.95 -16.02 15.18
C ALA A 526 16.81 -16.17 13.64
N GLN A 527 15.58 -16.12 13.12
CA GLN A 527 15.35 -16.12 11.67
C GLN A 527 15.89 -14.86 10.99
N TYR A 528 15.71 -13.68 11.60
CA TYR A 528 16.33 -12.45 11.10
C TYR A 528 17.86 -12.54 11.06
N ALA A 529 18.47 -13.02 12.14
CA ALA A 529 19.93 -13.18 12.20
C ALA A 529 20.43 -14.22 11.17
N ALA A 530 19.72 -15.34 11.00
CA ALA A 530 20.05 -16.36 10.00
C ALA A 530 19.98 -15.83 8.56
N ASN A 531 19.11 -14.85 8.32
CA ASN A 531 18.99 -14.14 7.04
C ASN A 531 19.91 -12.91 6.92
N GLY A 532 20.93 -12.81 7.78
CA GLY A 532 22.00 -11.81 7.66
C GLY A 532 21.67 -10.43 8.21
N ILE A 533 20.55 -10.26 8.91
CA ILE A 533 20.17 -8.97 9.51
C ILE A 533 21.00 -8.74 10.78
N SER A 534 21.65 -7.58 10.87
CA SER A 534 22.46 -7.22 12.04
C SER A 534 21.58 -7.02 13.29
N SER A 535 22.16 -7.20 14.49
CA SER A 535 21.45 -6.93 15.75
C SER A 535 20.94 -5.49 15.86
N THR A 536 21.65 -4.52 15.26
CA THR A 536 21.23 -3.12 15.18
C THR A 536 19.96 -2.95 14.34
N ASP A 537 19.86 -3.67 13.22
CA ASP A 537 18.67 -3.63 12.37
C ASP A 537 17.51 -4.46 12.95
N ILE A 538 17.78 -5.58 13.62
CA ILE A 538 16.76 -6.36 14.35
C ILE A 538 16.08 -5.48 15.41
N ALA A 539 16.81 -4.56 16.07
CA ALA A 539 16.22 -3.63 17.03
C ALA A 539 15.16 -2.67 16.43
N LYS A 540 15.23 -2.43 15.11
CA LYS A 540 14.25 -1.65 14.33
C LYS A 540 13.00 -2.45 13.98
N LEU A 541 13.07 -3.79 14.01
CA LEU A 541 11.98 -4.72 13.73
C LEU A 541 11.23 -5.04 15.02
N LYS A 542 10.07 -4.45 15.22
CA LYS A 542 9.30 -4.51 16.47
C LYS A 542 8.10 -5.43 16.33
N ILE A 543 7.44 -5.73 17.44
CA ILE A 543 6.16 -6.43 17.48
C ILE A 543 5.14 -5.51 18.11
N TRP A 544 3.93 -5.46 17.54
CA TRP A 544 2.82 -4.80 18.22
C TRP A 544 2.32 -5.67 19.37
N SER A 545 2.22 -5.08 20.56
CA SER A 545 1.82 -5.77 21.78
C SER A 545 0.29 -5.86 21.85
N SER A 546 -0.29 -6.88 21.21
CA SER A 546 -1.75 -7.05 21.19
C SER A 546 -2.36 -7.35 22.57
N ASP A 547 -1.53 -7.80 23.52
CA ASP A 547 -1.89 -8.07 24.91
C ASP A 547 -1.92 -6.78 25.77
N TYR A 548 -1.40 -5.66 25.25
CA TYR A 548 -1.38 -4.40 25.98
C TYR A 548 -2.76 -3.71 25.97
N PRO A 549 -3.17 -3.04 27.06
CA PRO A 549 -2.59 -3.05 28.41
C PRO A 549 -3.17 -4.15 29.31
N LYS A 550 -4.19 -4.89 28.86
CA LYS A 550 -5.03 -5.74 29.72
C LYS A 550 -4.32 -7.02 30.17
N GLU A 551 -3.64 -7.69 29.26
CA GLU A 551 -3.06 -9.03 29.46
C GLU A 551 -1.53 -8.99 29.52
N PHE A 552 -0.95 -7.81 29.32
CA PHE A 552 0.48 -7.59 29.16
C PHE A 552 1.27 -7.66 30.50
N PRO A 553 2.44 -8.35 30.56
CA PRO A 553 2.96 -9.27 29.56
C PRO A 553 2.25 -10.63 29.66
N ILE A 554 1.67 -11.11 28.56
CA ILE A 554 0.86 -12.34 28.55
C ILE A 554 1.66 -13.61 28.92
N CYS A 555 2.98 -13.56 28.77
CA CYS A 555 3.89 -14.64 29.18
C CYS A 555 4.30 -14.60 30.67
N GLY A 556 3.73 -13.66 31.46
CA GLY A 556 4.11 -13.43 32.87
C GLY A 556 5.49 -12.79 33.06
N SER A 557 6.26 -12.59 31.99
CA SER A 557 7.58 -11.94 31.99
C SER A 557 7.92 -11.39 30.60
N TRP A 558 8.92 -10.50 30.55
CA TRP A 558 9.44 -9.95 29.30
C TRP A 558 10.36 -10.96 28.60
N ILE A 559 9.90 -11.53 27.49
CA ILE A 559 10.70 -12.45 26.65
C ILE A 559 11.65 -11.66 25.73
N LEU A 560 11.15 -10.56 25.16
CA LEU A 560 11.93 -9.52 24.47
C LEU A 560 12.01 -8.28 25.35
N PRO A 561 13.04 -7.42 25.19
CA PRO A 561 13.05 -6.13 25.86
C PRO A 561 11.86 -5.28 25.44
N SER A 562 11.28 -4.52 26.37
CA SER A 562 10.10 -3.66 26.14
C SER A 562 10.25 -2.67 24.98
N SER A 563 11.48 -2.27 24.65
CA SER A 563 11.82 -1.41 23.52
C SER A 563 11.55 -2.03 22.13
N ARG A 564 11.34 -3.36 22.08
CA ARG A 564 10.94 -4.12 20.89
C ARG A 564 9.42 -4.19 20.70
N PHE A 565 8.65 -3.60 21.61
CA PHE A 565 7.20 -3.56 21.50
C PHE A 565 6.70 -2.16 21.10
N VAL A 566 5.74 -2.16 20.19
CA VAL A 566 4.86 -1.01 19.92
C VAL A 566 3.59 -1.22 20.74
N ILE A 567 3.24 -0.25 21.58
CA ILE A 567 2.01 -0.31 22.39
C ILE A 567 0.98 0.70 21.92
N GLN A 568 -0.27 0.31 22.04
CA GLN A 568 -1.44 1.08 21.67
C GLN A 568 -2.58 0.68 22.62
N ASN A 569 -3.36 1.66 23.05
CA ASN A 569 -4.46 1.44 23.99
C ASN A 569 -5.71 0.87 23.32
N ASP A 570 -6.05 1.39 22.13
CA ASP A 570 -7.15 0.95 21.30
C ASP A 570 -6.78 0.97 19.80
N ASP A 571 -7.32 0.03 19.00
CA ASP A 571 -7.07 -0.09 17.57
C ASP A 571 -8.38 -0.21 16.74
N HIS A 572 -8.26 -0.31 15.41
CA HIS A 572 -9.42 -0.39 14.51
C HIS A 572 -10.16 -1.74 14.56
N ASP A 573 -9.54 -2.82 15.02
CA ASP A 573 -10.18 -4.11 15.18
C ASP A 573 -10.98 -4.20 16.49
N GLN A 574 -10.51 -3.52 17.53
CA GLN A 574 -11.20 -3.33 18.81
C GLN A 574 -12.46 -2.50 18.67
N GLN A 575 -12.58 -1.72 17.61
CA GLN A 575 -13.79 -0.97 17.30
C GLN A 575 -14.96 -1.89 16.90
N ASN A 576 -14.73 -3.14 16.46
CA ASN A 576 -15.77 -4.09 16.02
C ASN A 576 -16.32 -4.99 17.13
N ASP A 577 -17.64 -5.21 17.11
CA ASP A 577 -18.34 -6.14 18.00
C ASP A 577 -17.90 -7.58 17.70
N GLY A 578 -17.78 -8.42 18.74
CA GLY A 578 -17.34 -9.82 18.61
C GLY A 578 -15.82 -10.03 18.63
N SER A 579 -15.02 -8.98 18.79
CA SER A 579 -13.56 -9.07 18.96
C SER A 579 -13.19 -9.56 20.38
N SER A 580 -13.36 -10.86 20.64
CA SER A 580 -13.33 -11.44 22.00
C SER A 580 -11.96 -11.41 22.69
N SER A 581 -10.84 -11.49 21.95
CA SER A 581 -9.50 -11.28 22.50
C SER A 581 -9.16 -9.80 22.71
N ARG A 582 -10.06 -8.89 22.33
CA ARG A 582 -9.77 -7.44 22.27
C ARG A 582 -10.79 -6.59 23.01
N ASP A 583 -11.66 -7.20 23.82
CA ASP A 583 -12.48 -6.48 24.77
C ASP A 583 -11.62 -5.92 25.91
N MET A 584 -11.56 -4.60 25.99
CA MET A 584 -10.83 -3.87 27.01
C MET A 584 -11.47 -4.00 28.39
N GLY A 585 -12.74 -4.38 28.49
CA GLY A 585 -13.49 -4.53 29.74
C GLY A 585 -13.26 -3.35 30.69
N ASP A 586 -12.97 -3.67 31.95
CA ASP A 586 -12.67 -2.65 32.97
C ASP A 586 -11.23 -2.09 32.89
N ALA A 587 -10.37 -2.65 32.02
CA ALA A 587 -8.98 -2.25 31.90
C ALA A 587 -8.76 -1.00 31.03
N GLY A 588 -9.74 -0.62 30.21
CA GLY A 588 -9.58 0.48 29.26
C GLY A 588 -10.87 1.07 28.74
N SER A 589 -10.76 1.68 27.56
CA SER A 589 -11.89 2.26 26.85
C SER A 589 -11.66 2.19 25.36
N VAL A 590 -12.70 1.84 24.58
CA VAL A 590 -12.69 1.93 23.12
C VAL A 590 -13.67 3.03 22.71
N LEU A 591 -13.17 4.13 22.14
CA LEU A 591 -13.92 5.38 22.03
C LEU A 591 -15.31 5.21 21.40
N ILE A 592 -15.39 4.57 20.24
CA ILE A 592 -16.63 4.54 19.46
C ILE A 592 -17.65 3.53 20.02
N LYS A 593 -17.21 2.60 20.86
CA LYS A 593 -18.06 1.66 21.60
C LYS A 593 -18.60 2.29 22.88
N ASP A 594 -17.69 2.77 23.73
CA ASP A 594 -18.03 3.31 25.06
C ASP A 594 -18.74 4.66 24.96
N LYS A 595 -18.41 5.43 23.93
CA LYS A 595 -18.94 6.79 23.71
C LYS A 595 -18.71 7.73 24.91
N ASP A 596 -17.61 7.52 25.64
CA ASP A 596 -17.19 8.31 26.79
C ASP A 596 -15.81 8.95 26.54
N VAL A 597 -15.83 10.23 26.16
CA VAL A 597 -14.62 11.01 25.89
C VAL A 597 -13.73 11.17 27.13
N ALA A 598 -14.31 11.34 28.31
CA ALA A 598 -13.54 11.61 29.53
C ALA A 598 -12.78 10.35 29.98
N ARG A 599 -13.46 9.19 29.92
CA ARG A 599 -12.86 7.89 30.19
C ARG A 599 -11.77 7.58 29.17
N HIS A 600 -12.03 7.73 27.87
CA HIS A 600 -11.01 7.49 26.84
C HIS A 600 -9.82 8.43 26.96
N ARG A 601 -10.04 9.72 27.24
CA ARG A 601 -8.95 10.69 27.40
C ARG A 601 -8.03 10.27 28.54
N SER A 602 -8.62 9.88 29.67
CA SER A 602 -7.87 9.39 30.83
C SER A 602 -7.08 8.13 30.49
N PHE A 603 -7.62 7.29 29.61
CA PHE A 603 -6.96 6.09 29.14
C PHE A 603 -5.74 6.43 28.25
N GLU A 604 -5.89 7.31 27.26
CA GLU A 604 -4.79 7.76 26.39
C GLU A 604 -3.71 8.54 27.14
N VAL A 605 -4.08 9.34 28.14
CA VAL A 605 -3.07 10.00 28.99
C VAL A 605 -2.22 8.95 29.73
N LYS A 606 -2.82 7.85 30.20
CA LYS A 606 -2.09 6.75 30.86
C LYS A 606 -1.11 6.06 29.92
N LEU A 607 -1.43 5.94 28.62
CA LEU A 607 -0.50 5.38 27.62
C LEU A 607 0.85 6.11 27.70
N PHE A 608 0.84 7.45 27.75
CA PHE A 608 2.05 8.25 27.77
C PHE A 608 2.65 8.43 29.16
N SER A 609 1.84 8.53 30.22
CA SER A 609 2.35 8.72 31.59
C SER A 609 3.01 7.46 32.16
N ARG A 610 2.75 6.28 31.60
CA ARG A 610 3.43 5.05 31.98
C ARG A 610 4.89 5.03 31.51
N THR A 611 5.79 4.91 32.48
CA THR A 611 7.24 4.79 32.31
C THR A 611 7.82 3.61 33.09
N ASP A 612 6.95 2.67 33.47
CA ASP A 612 7.30 1.44 34.20
C ASP A 612 8.00 0.38 33.33
N ALA A 613 8.10 0.62 32.01
CA ALA A 613 8.98 -0.09 31.09
C ALA A 613 9.50 0.84 29.99
N ASP A 614 10.53 0.39 29.28
CA ASP A 614 11.24 1.15 28.24
C ASP A 614 10.57 1.03 26.86
N TRP A 615 9.25 1.23 26.80
CA TRP A 615 8.56 1.35 25.51
C TRP A 615 9.11 2.56 24.76
N GLN A 616 9.58 2.33 23.54
CA GLN A 616 10.11 3.40 22.71
C GLN A 616 9.05 3.95 21.73
N ILE A 617 8.07 3.13 21.33
CA ILE A 617 7.04 3.52 20.35
C ILE A 617 5.65 3.34 20.97
N LYS A 618 4.84 4.40 20.91
CA LYS A 618 3.46 4.42 21.40
C LYS A 618 2.55 4.92 20.29
N VAL A 619 1.40 4.29 20.07
CA VAL A 619 0.46 4.66 19.01
C VAL A 619 -0.86 5.13 19.62
N VAL A 620 -1.42 6.21 19.07
CA VAL A 620 -2.78 6.67 19.39
C VAL A 620 -3.65 6.57 18.14
N LEU A 621 -4.86 6.02 18.29
CA LEU A 621 -5.81 5.89 17.18
C LEU A 621 -6.60 7.17 16.96
N SER A 622 -6.87 7.49 15.70
CA SER A 622 -7.92 8.41 15.29
C SER A 622 -8.60 7.85 14.04
N SER A 623 -9.89 7.55 14.17
CA SER A 623 -10.71 6.86 13.19
C SER A 623 -11.97 7.68 12.87
N TYR A 624 -13.15 7.07 12.91
CA TYR A 624 -14.45 7.68 12.70
C TYR A 624 -15.53 6.90 13.45
N THR A 625 -16.64 7.56 13.78
CA THR A 625 -17.80 6.97 14.46
C THR A 625 -18.64 6.14 13.51
N TRP A 626 -19.31 5.10 14.03
CA TRP A 626 -20.20 4.26 13.23
C TRP A 626 -21.65 4.70 13.26
N PHE A 627 -22.38 4.36 12.21
CA PHE A 627 -23.83 4.52 12.20
C PHE A 627 -24.49 3.43 13.03
N SER A 628 -25.62 3.77 13.65
CA SER A 628 -26.41 2.84 14.47
C SER A 628 -27.00 1.67 13.67
N ASN A 629 -27.06 1.78 12.34
CA ASN A 629 -27.50 0.71 11.44
C ASN A 629 -26.36 -0.24 11.01
N GLY A 630 -25.15 -0.09 11.57
CA GLY A 630 -23.99 -0.91 11.25
C GLY A 630 -23.18 -0.47 10.03
N ALA A 631 -23.49 0.68 9.41
CA ALA A 631 -22.65 1.23 8.35
C ALA A 631 -21.29 1.68 8.92
N ALA A 632 -20.22 1.15 8.35
CA ALA A 632 -18.85 1.27 8.87
C ALA A 632 -17.79 1.54 7.77
N GLY A 633 -18.20 1.85 6.53
CA GLY A 633 -17.28 2.34 5.50
C GLY A 633 -16.59 3.66 5.88
N PHE A 634 -15.49 4.02 5.20
CA PHE A 634 -14.87 5.32 5.45
C PHE A 634 -15.77 6.47 4.96
N PRO A 635 -15.85 7.59 5.68
CA PRO A 635 -16.54 8.80 5.22
C PRO A 635 -15.81 9.55 4.08
N ASP A 636 -15.27 8.83 3.10
CA ASP A 636 -14.42 9.34 2.01
C ASP A 636 -15.20 9.60 0.71
N GLY A 637 -16.53 9.40 0.72
CA GLY A 637 -17.40 9.51 -0.45
C GLY A 637 -17.49 8.24 -1.30
N TYR A 638 -16.56 7.29 -1.15
CA TYR A 638 -16.64 5.98 -1.83
C TYR A 638 -17.57 5.01 -1.12
N SER A 639 -17.90 5.26 0.15
CA SER A 639 -18.91 4.51 0.90
C SER A 639 -20.32 5.15 0.87
N ASP A 640 -20.48 6.28 0.17
CA ASP A 640 -21.78 6.93 0.00
C ASP A 640 -22.60 6.20 -1.08
N CYS A 641 -23.85 5.85 -0.77
CA CYS A 641 -24.78 5.28 -1.72
C CYS A 641 -25.14 6.23 -2.88
N SER A 642 -24.88 7.55 -2.77
CA SER A 642 -25.17 8.51 -3.83
C SER A 642 -24.40 8.24 -5.13
N GLY A 643 -23.21 7.65 -5.05
CA GLY A 643 -22.43 7.24 -6.23
C GLY A 643 -22.58 5.75 -6.58
N PHE A 644 -23.57 5.05 -6.01
CA PHE A 644 -23.81 3.64 -6.29
C PHE A 644 -24.51 3.44 -7.65
N ASP A 645 -24.00 2.54 -8.47
CA ASP A 645 -24.61 2.12 -9.72
C ASP A 645 -25.69 1.05 -9.49
N SER A 646 -26.96 1.47 -9.64
CA SER A 646 -28.12 0.58 -9.52
C SER A 646 -28.47 -0.19 -10.80
N SER A 647 -27.69 -0.05 -11.89
CA SER A 647 -27.98 -0.68 -13.19
C SER A 647 -28.14 -2.19 -13.11
N GLN A 648 -27.48 -2.84 -12.13
CA GLN A 648 -27.54 -4.29 -11.90
C GLN A 648 -28.65 -4.72 -10.93
N GLY A 649 -29.61 -3.83 -10.62
CA GLY A 649 -30.76 -4.12 -9.75
C GLY A 649 -30.42 -4.26 -8.26
N GLN A 650 -29.17 -4.02 -7.88
CA GLN A 650 -28.72 -4.02 -6.50
C GLN A 650 -29.14 -2.74 -5.77
N LYS A 651 -29.11 -2.80 -4.42
CA LYS A 651 -29.48 -1.67 -3.57
C LYS A 651 -28.40 -1.41 -2.52
N CYS A 652 -27.91 -0.18 -2.48
CA CYS A 652 -27.14 0.32 -1.36
C CYS A 652 -28.10 0.87 -0.30
N THR A 653 -28.07 0.29 0.90
CA THR A 653 -29.01 0.59 1.99
C THR A 653 -28.32 1.16 3.24
N ALA A 654 -26.99 1.07 3.31
CA ALA A 654 -26.18 1.53 4.43
C ALA A 654 -25.14 2.53 3.91
N SER A 655 -25.59 3.78 3.71
CA SER A 655 -24.75 4.87 3.20
C SER A 655 -23.85 5.45 4.27
N VAL A 656 -22.62 5.79 3.90
CA VAL A 656 -21.71 6.64 4.68
C VAL A 656 -21.40 7.89 3.85
N PRO A 657 -22.10 9.01 4.08
CA PRO A 657 -21.84 10.26 3.39
C PRO A 657 -20.41 10.76 3.59
N TYR A 658 -19.91 11.52 2.61
CA TYR A 658 -18.61 12.18 2.72
C TYR A 658 -18.55 13.11 3.94
N GLU A 659 -17.43 13.05 4.65
CA GLU A 659 -17.06 13.96 5.73
C GLU A 659 -15.58 14.32 5.56
N LYS A 660 -15.23 15.60 5.69
CA LYS A 660 -13.82 15.98 5.57
C LYS A 660 -13.07 15.56 6.83
N ALA A 661 -11.99 14.80 6.68
CA ALA A 661 -11.23 14.29 7.82
C ALA A 661 -10.43 15.42 8.49
N PHE A 662 -9.75 16.26 7.70
CA PHE A 662 -9.05 17.43 8.23
C PHE A 662 -10.01 18.57 8.57
N ARG A 663 -9.87 19.14 9.77
CA ARG A 663 -10.59 20.35 10.20
C ARG A 663 -9.65 21.31 10.93
N ALA A 664 -9.30 22.40 10.27
CA ALA A 664 -8.47 23.46 10.83
C ALA A 664 -9.07 24.01 12.13
N GLY A 665 -8.22 24.23 13.13
CA GLY A 665 -8.64 24.74 14.44
C GLY A 665 -9.53 23.81 15.27
N SER A 666 -9.84 22.60 14.79
CA SER A 666 -10.57 21.61 15.60
C SER A 666 -9.73 21.15 16.80
N CYS A 667 -10.43 20.83 17.89
CA CYS A 667 -9.84 20.43 19.15
C CYS A 667 -10.27 19.05 19.61
N GLY A 668 -9.32 18.22 20.02
CA GLY A 668 -9.57 16.92 20.63
C GLY A 668 -10.52 16.01 19.84
N TYR A 669 -11.19 15.14 20.59
CA TYR A 669 -11.94 13.96 20.13
C TYR A 669 -12.91 14.19 18.96
N THR A 670 -13.47 15.39 18.80
CA THR A 670 -14.44 15.78 17.75
C THR A 670 -15.31 14.61 17.28
N VAL A 671 -16.21 14.16 18.16
CA VAL A 671 -17.09 13.00 17.90
C VAL A 671 -18.49 13.39 17.40
N GLU A 672 -18.83 14.70 17.43
CA GLU A 672 -20.12 15.23 16.96
C GLU A 672 -21.34 14.45 17.50
N GLY A 673 -21.39 14.27 18.82
CA GLY A 673 -22.45 13.51 19.48
C GLY A 673 -22.46 12.03 19.11
N PHE A 674 -21.34 11.51 18.61
CA PHE A 674 -21.22 10.18 18.03
C PHE A 674 -22.20 9.94 16.87
N ALA A 675 -22.55 11.00 16.13
CA ALA A 675 -23.22 10.86 14.85
C ALA A 675 -22.36 9.97 13.94
N GLY A 676 -22.95 9.02 13.22
CA GLY A 676 -22.18 8.12 12.35
C GLY A 676 -21.41 8.85 11.25
N GLY A 677 -20.25 8.32 10.88
CA GLY A 677 -19.40 8.83 9.82
C GLY A 677 -18.58 10.07 10.18
N LYS A 678 -18.35 10.34 11.47
CA LYS A 678 -17.61 11.52 11.94
C LYS A 678 -16.20 11.15 12.38
N TYR A 679 -15.21 11.69 11.69
CA TYR A 679 -13.80 11.44 12.00
C TYR A 679 -13.46 11.87 13.42
N THR A 680 -12.93 10.94 14.20
CA THR A 680 -12.43 11.19 15.54
C THR A 680 -11.04 11.81 15.44
N ARG A 681 -10.74 12.78 16.32
CA ARG A 681 -9.46 13.53 16.32
C ARG A 681 -8.79 13.43 17.69
N VAL A 682 -8.72 12.21 18.23
CA VAL A 682 -8.16 11.91 19.57
C VAL A 682 -6.77 12.51 19.74
N HIS A 683 -5.92 12.43 18.72
CA HIS A 683 -4.58 13.00 18.70
C HIS A 683 -4.53 14.53 18.91
N ARG A 684 -5.64 15.25 18.72
CA ARG A 684 -5.73 16.70 18.94
C ARG A 684 -6.01 17.09 20.39
N ASP A 685 -6.16 16.15 21.30
CA ASP A 685 -6.47 16.45 22.70
C ASP A 685 -5.24 16.98 23.45
N LEU A 686 -5.36 18.17 24.03
CA LEU A 686 -4.22 18.85 24.68
C LEU A 686 -3.62 18.04 25.84
N SER A 687 -4.45 17.29 26.58
CA SER A 687 -3.97 16.47 27.70
C SER A 687 -3.12 15.31 27.18
N ILE A 688 -3.56 14.66 26.11
CA ILE A 688 -2.83 13.57 25.44
C ILE A 688 -1.53 14.10 24.85
N VAL A 689 -1.58 15.22 24.12
CA VAL A 689 -0.40 15.87 23.53
C VAL A 689 0.63 16.21 24.60
N ASN A 690 0.22 16.83 25.72
CA ASN A 690 1.15 17.21 26.78
C ASN A 690 1.72 16.01 27.54
N ALA A 691 0.94 14.94 27.74
CA ALA A 691 1.46 13.69 28.30
C ALA A 691 2.50 13.05 27.37
N MET A 692 2.23 13.01 26.06
CA MET A 692 3.15 12.54 25.04
C MET A 692 4.44 13.35 25.02
N ARG A 693 4.34 14.69 24.98
CA ARG A 693 5.49 15.61 24.99
C ARG A 693 6.36 15.42 26.22
N SER A 694 5.74 15.31 27.40
CA SER A 694 6.46 15.04 28.64
C SER A 694 7.24 13.71 28.58
N TRP A 695 6.65 12.65 28.01
CA TRP A 695 7.28 11.33 27.89
C TRP A 695 8.53 11.34 26.97
N ILE A 696 8.55 12.21 25.95
CA ILE A 696 9.72 12.42 25.09
C ILE A 696 10.66 13.54 25.58
N GLY A 697 10.41 14.11 26.76
CA GLY A 697 11.28 15.12 27.38
C GLY A 697 11.11 16.54 26.85
N LEU A 698 9.96 16.84 26.24
CA LEU A 698 9.60 18.20 25.80
C LEU A 698 8.72 18.90 26.84
N SER A 699 8.79 20.23 26.87
CA SER A 699 7.88 21.05 27.65
C SER A 699 6.44 20.96 27.13
N SER A 700 5.48 21.26 28.01
CA SER A 700 4.07 21.40 27.62
C SER A 700 3.89 22.50 26.57
N VAL A 701 2.83 22.37 25.78
CA VAL A 701 2.41 23.32 24.76
C VAL A 701 1.00 23.81 25.07
N THR A 702 0.67 25.00 24.58
CA THR A 702 -0.68 25.58 24.66
C THR A 702 -1.43 25.36 23.35
N LEU A 703 -2.76 25.51 23.37
CA LEU A 703 -3.57 25.48 22.15
C LEU A 703 -3.09 26.48 21.10
N ALA A 704 -2.76 27.71 21.53
CA ALA A 704 -2.19 28.73 20.65
C ALA A 704 -0.85 28.29 20.04
N GLY A 705 0.00 27.60 20.80
CA GLY A 705 1.25 27.01 20.29
C GLY A 705 1.04 25.90 19.26
N LEU A 706 -0.13 25.24 19.28
CA LEU A 706 -0.56 24.27 18.27
C LEU A 706 -1.30 24.92 17.08
N GLY A 707 -1.47 26.25 17.08
CA GLY A 707 -2.22 26.96 16.04
C GLY A 707 -3.74 26.85 16.19
N ILE A 708 -4.24 26.40 17.35
CA ILE A 708 -5.67 26.33 17.64
C ILE A 708 -6.12 27.63 18.31
N SER A 709 -6.96 28.41 17.63
CA SER A 709 -7.54 29.65 18.15
C SER A 709 -8.90 29.39 18.79
N GLY A 710 -9.09 29.76 20.06
CA GLY A 710 -10.36 29.65 20.78
C GLY A 710 -10.29 28.77 22.04
N SER A 711 -11.45 28.45 22.61
CA SER A 711 -11.62 27.49 23.71
C SER A 711 -12.02 26.12 23.15
N CYS A 712 -11.43 25.06 23.71
CA CYS A 712 -11.65 23.67 23.33
C CYS A 712 -12.61 22.94 24.26
#